data_AF-A0A8I1EKV3-F1
#
_entry.id   AF-A0A8I1EKV3-F1
#
_cell.length_a   1.000
_cell.length_b   1.000
_cell.length_c   1.000
_cell.angle_alpha   90.00
_cell.angle_beta   90.00
_cell.angle_gamma   90.00
#
_symmetry.space_group_name_H-M   'P 1'
#
loop_
_entity.id
_entity.type
_entity.pdbx_description
1 polymer ?
#
loop_
_entity_poly.entity_id
_entity_poly.type
_entity_poly.pdbx_seq_one_letter_code
_entity_poly.pdbx_strand_id
1 'polypeptide(L)'
;MAQTVHAARMGDAILHPSLAAEMISAVAEAVIYAAATAAVAAAISLAVVGTVATGGAAGVAIAAVAGVAVGAMSTLSVGEDQTVGDAISSICDSLGNSVDSPDPYGKIASGSTNVLINSEPAARAAGITGPPGGGAADTEQEEPSILENVGSMAMAAVPYLVPFVGLGMAIRDIFNPPVTTAADPGSEPAKGDKISCARHPPLPDTFIAQGSDKVFINGQPAARSGDKTTCDATIDVNENVSPNVRIGGGTATVRDIRNGKSKIAMFTGIIAGMLISRRFGRIKGCTLGNPVAVATGSKLQEGPEDIDFNLPGLLGIQWARRYDSRDMRSDGLLGMGWSVPYEVELARVPHPQGGTLWIYIDNDGNRLELGRLSAGDAFVSAVDGLAFFQLEDGQTVVEDINEGLYRVFNTDPLNPKRSRLIRLGDRNLNCLDLLYDEQGRLKALYDKYGQTVVQLHYAARYPQRVSEVSRVFLKNGGTPTVERSELLVSYRYTDNGQLHEVLDATGQRVRRFTYTPEGYLNSHQLASGAVREYEWARFAIPEKRPAPKRLDGTPYRLPPLLEPQPDHEWRVIRHWGSDGEEYRFEYNLEVGETLVTDNLGRRDHYYWGPLYEVYKHIDPQGNCWLAEVIAGQLIKRIDPQGGEWRYSYDDIGRLIETRDPLGRSEHIKYLRHWALPVQVTDTAGRTRQYGYDSHGNLLWQQDPLGRETQYQYDPEGRVTQVTDALEKSKYLSWNTCGQLLSYRDCSNAQTLYHYDAHGRLRESINARGEHTHFRYDARGYLVESERPDGRIDRYEVDVAGQLTRYVDPAQKA
;
A
#
# COMPACT_ATOMS: atom_id res chain seq x y z
N MET A 1 10.31 23.18 -39.81
CA MET A 1 10.41 24.66 -39.80
C MET A 1 11.20 25.07 -38.57
N ALA A 2 11.96 26.16 -38.61
CA ALA A 2 12.69 26.62 -37.42
C ALA A 2 11.72 27.30 -36.44
N GLN A 3 11.71 26.89 -35.17
CA GLN A 3 10.98 27.59 -34.12
C GLN A 3 11.61 28.96 -33.88
N THR A 4 10.80 30.02 -33.92
CA THR A 4 11.25 31.40 -33.66
C THR A 4 11.35 31.65 -32.16
N VAL A 5 12.41 31.15 -31.54
CA VAL A 5 12.70 31.36 -30.12
C VAL A 5 13.20 32.78 -29.83
N HIS A 6 12.74 33.33 -28.71
CA HIS A 6 12.94 34.70 -28.27
C HIS A 6 14.21 34.82 -27.41
N ALA A 7 14.88 35.98 -27.44
CA ALA A 7 16.19 36.16 -26.80
C ALA A 7 16.08 36.35 -25.28
N ALA A 8 16.84 35.58 -24.51
CA ALA A 8 16.82 35.67 -23.05
C ALA A 8 17.65 36.85 -22.51
N ARG A 9 17.23 37.38 -21.35
CA ARG A 9 17.81 38.53 -20.65
C ARG A 9 17.94 38.23 -19.15
N MET A 10 18.74 39.03 -18.46
CA MET A 10 18.65 39.12 -17.00
C MET A 10 17.22 39.48 -16.56
N GLY A 11 16.69 38.83 -15.52
CA GLY A 11 15.34 39.07 -15.00
C GLY A 11 14.21 38.28 -15.70
N ASP A 12 14.45 37.69 -16.87
CA ASP A 12 13.49 36.78 -17.53
C ASP A 12 13.25 35.53 -16.66
N ALA A 13 12.07 34.92 -16.78
CA ALA A 13 11.68 33.79 -15.94
C ALA A 13 12.37 32.47 -16.35
N ILE A 14 12.62 31.61 -15.35
CA ILE A 14 12.92 30.19 -15.55
C ILE A 14 11.81 29.34 -14.93
N LEU A 15 11.33 28.38 -15.70
CA LEU A 15 10.27 27.46 -15.36
C LEU A 15 10.83 26.07 -15.06
N HIS A 16 10.16 25.38 -14.15
CA HIS A 16 10.12 23.92 -14.14
C HIS A 16 8.71 23.48 -14.53
N PRO A 17 8.52 22.27 -15.08
CA PRO A 17 7.18 21.69 -15.25
C PRO A 17 6.39 21.71 -13.93
N SER A 18 5.11 22.05 -14.03
CA SER A 18 4.22 22.32 -12.89
C SER A 18 3.86 21.04 -12.12
N LEU A 19 3.97 21.10 -10.79
CA LEU A 19 3.62 19.98 -9.91
C LEU A 19 2.12 19.63 -9.96
N ALA A 20 1.28 20.64 -10.18
CA ALA A 20 -0.17 20.51 -10.33
C ALA A 20 -0.59 20.13 -11.77
N ALA A 21 0.08 19.15 -12.38
CA ALA A 21 -0.29 18.61 -13.71
C ALA A 21 0.00 17.11 -13.89
N GLU A 22 1.04 16.57 -13.23
CA GLU A 22 1.41 15.14 -13.32
C GLU A 22 0.39 14.17 -12.68
N MET A 23 -0.67 14.68 -12.06
CA MET A 23 -0.71 14.38 -10.63
C MET A 23 -2.10 14.45 -9.99
N ILE A 24 -3.25 13.92 -10.53
CA ILE A 24 -4.53 14.03 -9.74
C ILE A 24 -5.65 12.96 -9.38
N SER A 25 -6.47 12.37 -10.26
CA SER A 25 -7.66 11.51 -10.10
C SER A 25 -7.69 10.22 -9.25
N ALA A 26 -6.87 10.04 -8.20
CA ALA A 26 -6.70 8.74 -7.55
C ALA A 26 -7.57 8.35 -6.36
N VAL A 27 -7.75 9.14 -5.30
CA VAL A 27 -8.21 8.59 -3.99
C VAL A 27 -9.67 8.13 -4.00
N ALA A 28 -10.51 8.64 -4.90
CA ALA A 28 -11.83 8.04 -5.13
C ALA A 28 -11.75 6.64 -5.75
N GLU A 29 -10.79 6.41 -6.65
CA GLU A 29 -10.72 5.18 -7.46
C GLU A 29 -9.69 4.17 -6.97
N ALA A 30 -8.56 4.57 -6.38
CA ALA A 30 -7.53 3.67 -5.86
C ALA A 30 -8.04 2.82 -4.68
N VAL A 31 -8.90 3.39 -3.82
CA VAL A 31 -9.59 2.65 -2.75
C VAL A 31 -10.54 1.60 -3.35
N ILE A 32 -11.20 1.92 -4.47
CA ILE A 32 -12.10 1.00 -5.18
C ILE A 32 -11.32 0.01 -6.05
N TYR A 33 -10.17 0.36 -6.63
CA TYR A 33 -9.30 -0.51 -7.42
C TYR A 33 -8.49 -1.47 -6.53
N ALA A 34 -8.16 -1.11 -5.29
CA ALA A 34 -7.65 -2.07 -4.31
C ALA A 34 -8.70 -3.16 -4.03
N ALA A 35 -9.96 -2.75 -3.80
CA ALA A 35 -11.08 -3.68 -3.69
C ALA A 35 -11.38 -4.44 -5.00
N ALA A 36 -11.25 -3.79 -6.17
CA ALA A 36 -11.50 -4.40 -7.47
C ALA A 36 -10.38 -5.33 -7.91
N THR A 37 -9.14 -5.16 -7.46
CA THR A 37 -8.04 -6.11 -7.69
C THR A 37 -8.29 -7.38 -6.87
N ALA A 38 -8.78 -7.26 -5.63
CA ALA A 38 -9.30 -8.40 -4.88
C ALA A 38 -10.57 -9.00 -5.53
N ALA A 39 -11.46 -8.18 -6.10
CA ALA A 39 -12.67 -8.64 -6.77
C ALA A 39 -12.41 -9.26 -8.16
N VAL A 40 -11.34 -8.91 -8.87
CA VAL A 40 -10.90 -9.57 -10.11
C VAL A 40 -10.17 -10.87 -9.77
N ALA A 41 -9.37 -10.91 -8.69
CA ALA A 41 -8.88 -12.16 -8.13
C ALA A 41 -10.03 -13.11 -7.73
N ALA A 42 -11.16 -12.58 -7.24
CA ALA A 42 -12.37 -13.35 -6.93
C ALA A 42 -13.24 -13.67 -8.16
N ALA A 43 -13.38 -12.77 -9.14
CA ALA A 43 -14.24 -12.96 -10.31
C ALA A 43 -13.72 -14.07 -11.22
N ILE A 44 -12.39 -14.16 -11.41
CA ILE A 44 -11.76 -15.29 -12.11
C ILE A 44 -11.53 -16.51 -11.18
N SER A 45 -12.18 -16.51 -10.00
CA SER A 45 -12.47 -17.68 -9.15
C SER A 45 -13.98 -17.99 -9.08
N LEU A 46 -14.84 -17.22 -9.75
CA LEU A 46 -16.31 -17.37 -9.79
C LEU A 46 -16.85 -17.69 -11.20
N ALA A 47 -15.97 -17.72 -12.21
CA ALA A 47 -16.25 -18.20 -13.56
C ALA A 47 -16.24 -19.74 -13.69
N VAL A 48 -16.25 -20.48 -12.57
CA VAL A 48 -16.11 -21.95 -12.51
C VAL A 48 -17.09 -22.52 -11.48
N VAL A 49 -17.79 -23.59 -11.84
CA VAL A 49 -18.93 -24.21 -11.12
C VAL A 49 -20.18 -23.31 -11.04
N GLY A 50 -21.17 -23.62 -11.88
CA GLY A 50 -22.33 -22.76 -12.11
C GLY A 50 -23.63 -23.10 -11.35
N THR A 51 -24.63 -22.27 -11.66
CA THR A 51 -26.05 -22.19 -11.28
C THR A 51 -26.80 -23.51 -11.00
N VAL A 52 -27.56 -23.57 -9.89
CA VAL A 52 -29.02 -23.89 -9.81
C VAL A 52 -29.51 -23.98 -8.34
N ALA A 53 -30.63 -23.30 -8.03
CA ALA A 53 -31.64 -23.46 -6.94
C ALA A 53 -31.22 -24.02 -5.55
N THR A 54 -31.65 -23.50 -4.39
CA THR A 54 -32.87 -22.76 -3.97
C THR A 54 -32.52 -21.76 -2.85
N GLY A 55 -33.27 -20.71 -2.49
CA GLY A 55 -34.61 -20.28 -2.92
C GLY A 55 -35.52 -19.95 -1.73
N GLY A 56 -35.43 -18.73 -1.17
CA GLY A 56 -36.26 -18.27 -0.05
C GLY A 56 -35.81 -16.90 0.48
N ALA A 57 -36.74 -16.00 0.83
CA ALA A 57 -36.44 -14.60 1.13
C ALA A 57 -36.52 -14.26 2.63
N ALA A 58 -35.53 -13.50 3.11
CA ALA A 58 -35.62 -12.62 4.28
C ALA A 58 -34.64 -11.46 4.09
N GLY A 59 -35.07 -10.23 4.30
CA GLY A 59 -34.25 -9.04 4.09
C GLY A 59 -34.54 -7.94 5.13
N VAL A 60 -33.74 -6.88 5.10
CA VAL A 60 -33.77 -5.72 6.03
C VAL A 60 -33.25 -6.01 7.44
N ALA A 61 -31.92 -5.90 7.64
CA ALA A 61 -31.30 -4.83 8.44
C ALA A 61 -29.84 -5.15 8.88
N ILE A 62 -28.89 -4.34 8.41
CA ILE A 62 -27.67 -3.85 9.09
C ILE A 62 -27.14 -2.72 8.18
N ALA A 63 -27.48 -1.46 8.50
CA ALA A 63 -27.35 -0.35 7.54
C ALA A 63 -27.03 1.04 8.16
N ALA A 64 -26.22 1.08 9.22
CA ALA A 64 -25.47 2.25 9.68
C ALA A 64 -24.41 1.76 10.69
N VAL A 65 -23.10 1.99 10.55
CA VAL A 65 -22.36 2.98 9.74
C VAL A 65 -21.49 2.36 8.63
N ALA A 66 -21.37 1.03 8.56
CA ALA A 66 -20.56 0.32 7.54
C ALA A 66 -21.35 -0.14 6.28
N GLY A 67 -22.68 0.01 6.26
CA GLY A 67 -23.55 -0.73 5.34
C GLY A 67 -23.58 -0.29 3.87
N VAL A 68 -23.12 0.92 3.53
CA VAL A 68 -23.31 1.49 2.18
C VAL A 68 -22.39 0.86 1.12
N ALA A 69 -21.17 0.44 1.50
CA ALA A 69 -20.22 -0.18 0.59
C ALA A 69 -20.46 -1.68 0.37
N VAL A 70 -20.98 -2.39 1.37
CA VAL A 70 -21.08 -3.88 1.36
C VAL A 70 -22.45 -4.36 0.87
N GLY A 71 -23.54 -3.61 1.11
CA GLY A 71 -24.90 -4.03 0.78
C GLY A 71 -25.23 -4.14 -0.71
N ALA A 72 -24.45 -3.52 -1.60
CA ALA A 72 -24.70 -3.52 -3.05
C ALA A 72 -24.26 -4.82 -3.74
N MET A 73 -23.29 -5.55 -3.18
CA MET A 73 -22.64 -6.71 -3.82
C MET A 73 -23.49 -7.99 -3.78
N SER A 74 -24.50 -8.08 -2.91
CA SER A 74 -25.18 -9.35 -2.58
C SER A 74 -26.56 -9.56 -3.22
N THR A 75 -27.03 -8.63 -4.08
CA THR A 75 -28.38 -8.68 -4.66
C THR A 75 -28.48 -8.43 -6.16
N LEU A 76 -27.36 -8.16 -6.85
CA LEU A 76 -27.35 -7.86 -8.29
C LEU A 76 -27.04 -9.11 -9.12
N SER A 77 -28.01 -9.56 -9.91
CA SER A 77 -27.81 -10.57 -10.95
C SER A 77 -27.20 -9.90 -12.18
N VAL A 78 -25.94 -10.18 -12.47
CA VAL A 78 -25.24 -9.65 -13.65
C VAL A 78 -25.74 -10.40 -14.90
N GLY A 79 -26.28 -9.65 -15.87
CA GLY A 79 -26.64 -10.18 -17.19
C GLY A 79 -25.42 -10.26 -18.13
N GLU A 80 -25.48 -11.13 -19.13
CA GLU A 80 -24.32 -11.56 -19.94
C GLU A 80 -23.65 -10.45 -20.80
N ASP A 81 -24.26 -9.28 -20.95
CA ASP A 81 -23.85 -8.19 -21.88
C ASP A 81 -23.38 -6.88 -21.19
N GLN A 82 -22.83 -6.91 -19.97
CA GLN A 82 -22.25 -5.71 -19.31
C GLN A 82 -20.83 -5.93 -18.78
N THR A 83 -19.95 -4.95 -18.99
CA THR A 83 -18.58 -4.99 -18.44
C THR A 83 -18.51 -4.37 -17.04
N VAL A 84 -17.45 -4.70 -16.30
CA VAL A 84 -17.16 -4.10 -14.98
C VAL A 84 -17.12 -2.57 -15.04
N GLY A 85 -16.66 -1.99 -16.16
CA GLY A 85 -16.64 -0.54 -16.37
C GLY A 85 -18.02 0.09 -16.56
N ASP A 86 -18.99 -0.65 -17.09
CA ASP A 86 -20.35 -0.13 -17.35
C ASP A 86 -21.18 -0.08 -16.05
N ALA A 87 -21.01 -1.07 -15.18
CA ALA A 87 -21.57 -1.06 -13.84
C ALA A 87 -21.05 0.15 -13.02
N ILE A 88 -19.74 0.41 -13.10
CA ILE A 88 -19.09 1.58 -12.51
C ILE A 88 -19.61 2.89 -13.12
N SER A 89 -19.80 2.95 -14.45
CA SER A 89 -20.33 4.14 -15.14
C SER A 89 -21.65 4.61 -14.54
N SER A 90 -22.61 3.69 -14.36
CA SER A 90 -23.96 4.05 -13.88
C SER A 90 -24.00 4.75 -12.51
N ILE A 91 -22.95 4.56 -11.69
CA ILE A 91 -22.78 5.24 -10.40
C ILE A 91 -22.08 6.59 -10.61
N CYS A 92 -20.99 6.61 -11.41
CA CYS A 92 -20.19 7.79 -11.71
C CYS A 92 -20.93 8.85 -12.56
N ASP A 93 -21.88 8.45 -13.40
CA ASP A 93 -22.69 9.32 -14.27
C ASP A 93 -23.53 10.35 -13.48
N SER A 94 -23.64 10.18 -12.15
CA SER A 94 -24.31 11.12 -11.25
C SER A 94 -23.44 12.25 -10.69
N LEU A 95 -22.10 12.22 -10.85
CA LEU A 95 -21.18 12.93 -9.93
C LEU A 95 -20.03 13.77 -10.52
N GLY A 96 -19.81 13.86 -11.85
CA GLY A 96 -18.70 14.67 -12.42
C GLY A 96 -18.99 15.42 -13.72
N ASN A 97 -18.60 16.71 -13.81
CA ASN A 97 -18.58 17.55 -15.03
C ASN A 97 -17.79 18.91 -14.86
N SER A 98 -16.70 19.19 -15.64
CA SER A 98 -15.82 20.43 -15.87
C SER A 98 -14.49 20.82 -15.09
N VAL A 99 -13.37 21.09 -15.83
CA VAL A 99 -12.47 22.33 -15.89
C VAL A 99 -11.20 22.62 -14.97
N ASP A 100 -10.13 23.19 -15.60
CA ASP A 100 -8.66 23.48 -15.26
C ASP A 100 -8.38 24.87 -14.53
N SER A 101 -7.20 25.53 -14.26
CA SER A 101 -5.77 25.60 -14.77
C SER A 101 -4.75 26.46 -13.86
N PRO A 102 -3.41 26.64 -14.15
CA PRO A 102 -2.32 27.05 -13.17
C PRO A 102 -1.30 28.25 -13.49
N ASP A 103 -0.21 28.46 -12.67
CA ASP A 103 0.81 29.60 -12.68
C ASP A 103 2.31 29.24 -12.21
N PRO A 104 3.38 30.13 -12.23
CA PRO A 104 4.86 29.79 -12.28
C PRO A 104 5.85 30.13 -11.09
N TYR A 105 7.20 29.91 -11.24
CA TYR A 105 8.19 29.75 -10.12
C TYR A 105 9.67 30.32 -10.09
N GLY A 106 10.32 30.96 -11.10
CA GLY A 106 11.78 31.34 -10.97
C GLY A 106 12.38 32.36 -11.98
N LYS A 107 13.66 32.81 -11.86
CA LYS A 107 14.29 33.87 -12.72
C LYS A 107 15.82 33.78 -13.04
N ILE A 108 16.25 34.40 -14.15
CA ILE A 108 17.67 34.61 -14.56
C ILE A 108 18.31 35.77 -13.76
N ALA A 109 19.57 35.61 -13.33
CA ALA A 109 20.22 36.48 -12.34
C ALA A 109 21.40 37.34 -12.86
N SER A 110 22.04 37.00 -13.99
CA SER A 110 23.00 37.90 -14.65
C SER A 110 23.17 37.62 -16.15
N GLY A 111 23.77 38.57 -16.87
CA GLY A 111 24.04 38.48 -18.31
C GLY A 111 25.24 39.32 -18.74
N SER A 112 25.31 39.63 -20.04
CA SER A 112 26.39 40.38 -20.69
C SER A 112 26.57 41.80 -20.15
N THR A 113 27.82 42.20 -19.91
CA THR A 113 28.19 43.50 -19.32
C THR A 113 28.21 44.68 -20.29
N ASN A 114 28.14 44.43 -21.60
CA ASN A 114 28.27 45.44 -22.67
C ASN A 114 27.31 45.23 -23.85
N VAL A 115 26.51 44.15 -23.88
CA VAL A 115 25.50 43.90 -24.92
C VAL A 115 24.15 43.76 -24.24
N LEU A 116 23.24 44.67 -24.58
CA LEU A 116 21.91 44.76 -23.99
C LEU A 116 20.85 44.31 -25.00
N ILE A 117 19.79 43.66 -24.52
CA ILE A 117 18.59 43.31 -25.29
C ILE A 117 17.40 43.92 -24.56
N ASN A 118 16.73 44.89 -25.20
CA ASN A 118 15.69 45.73 -24.59
C ASN A 118 16.16 46.38 -23.27
N SER A 119 17.31 47.05 -23.33
CA SER A 119 18.00 47.73 -22.21
C SER A 119 18.51 46.82 -21.06
N GLU A 120 18.11 45.55 -21.00
CA GLU A 120 18.62 44.59 -20.00
C GLU A 120 19.85 43.81 -20.50
N PRO A 121 20.77 43.38 -19.61
CA PRO A 121 21.88 42.49 -19.94
C PRO A 121 21.44 41.22 -20.69
N ALA A 122 21.99 41.00 -21.88
CA ALA A 122 21.67 39.84 -22.71
C ALA A 122 22.16 38.54 -22.04
N ALA A 123 21.30 37.53 -21.93
CA ALA A 123 21.65 36.25 -21.31
C ALA A 123 22.34 35.30 -22.31
N ARG A 124 23.25 34.46 -21.81
CA ARG A 124 24.16 33.65 -22.63
C ARG A 124 24.42 32.31 -21.95
N ALA A 125 24.72 31.28 -22.74
CA ALA A 125 25.20 30.02 -22.20
C ALA A 125 26.60 30.21 -21.61
N ALA A 126 26.87 29.63 -20.45
CA ALA A 126 28.04 29.97 -19.64
C ALA A 126 29.30 29.15 -20.03
N GLY A 127 29.68 29.21 -21.31
CA GLY A 127 30.87 28.58 -21.89
C GLY A 127 31.04 28.92 -23.38
N ILE A 128 32.09 28.42 -24.02
CA ILE A 128 32.40 28.61 -25.45
C ILE A 128 32.57 27.25 -26.15
N THR A 129 32.26 27.16 -27.45
CA THR A 129 32.29 25.91 -28.23
C THR A 129 33.54 25.80 -29.11
N GLY A 130 34.31 24.71 -28.99
CA GLY A 130 35.43 24.38 -29.89
C GLY A 130 35.02 23.76 -31.24
N PRO A 131 35.96 23.62 -32.19
CA PRO A 131 35.72 22.96 -33.48
C PRO A 131 35.68 21.42 -33.37
N PRO A 132 34.84 20.71 -34.14
CA PRO A 132 34.59 19.28 -33.94
C PRO A 132 35.62 18.35 -34.64
N GLY A 133 36.01 17.25 -33.99
CA GLY A 133 36.73 16.16 -34.67
C GLY A 133 37.27 14.98 -33.81
N GLY A 134 36.60 13.83 -33.89
CA GLY A 134 37.20 12.47 -34.04
C GLY A 134 37.92 11.76 -32.86
N GLY A 135 37.53 10.50 -32.60
CA GLY A 135 38.32 9.53 -31.81
C GLY A 135 37.47 8.50 -31.05
N ALA A 136 37.95 7.24 -30.92
CA ALA A 136 37.30 6.16 -30.16
C ALA A 136 38.32 5.09 -29.70
N ALA A 137 38.08 4.43 -28.55
CA ALA A 137 38.69 3.18 -28.07
C ALA A 137 37.98 2.65 -26.79
N ASP A 138 38.23 1.39 -26.42
CA ASP A 138 37.53 0.62 -25.37
C ASP A 138 38.35 0.35 -24.07
N THR A 139 37.74 -0.42 -23.14
CA THR A 139 38.30 -1.33 -22.09
C THR A 139 38.31 -0.95 -20.57
N GLU A 140 37.54 -1.75 -19.82
CA GLU A 140 37.78 -2.45 -18.52
C GLU A 140 38.18 -1.70 -17.20
N GLN A 141 37.17 -1.56 -16.30
CA GLN A 141 37.02 -2.21 -14.98
C GLN A 141 38.12 -2.12 -13.86
N GLU A 142 37.81 -1.46 -12.72
CA GLU A 142 37.77 -2.05 -11.34
C GLU A 142 37.21 -1.07 -10.26
N GLU A 143 36.78 -1.62 -9.11
CA GLU A 143 36.26 -0.97 -7.88
C GLU A 143 37.20 -1.29 -6.68
N PRO A 144 37.22 -0.61 -5.48
CA PRO A 144 36.07 -0.38 -4.56
C PRO A 144 36.06 1.00 -3.80
N SER A 145 34.93 1.57 -3.35
CA SER A 145 34.07 1.33 -2.16
C SER A 145 34.63 1.73 -0.77
N ILE A 146 33.81 2.41 0.08
CA ILE A 146 33.66 2.34 1.57
C ILE A 146 33.05 3.66 2.15
N LEU A 147 31.81 3.58 2.68
CA LEU A 147 31.05 4.50 3.58
C LEU A 147 31.00 6.02 3.23
N GLU A 148 29.93 6.80 3.45
CA GLU A 148 28.89 6.77 4.51
C GLU A 148 27.63 7.60 4.06
N ASN A 149 26.54 7.63 4.86
CA ASN A 149 25.20 8.06 4.40
C ASN A 149 24.58 9.28 5.13
N VAL A 150 23.37 9.61 4.69
CA VAL A 150 22.41 10.68 5.05
C VAL A 150 22.20 11.04 6.55
N GLY A 151 21.99 12.33 6.84
CA GLY A 151 21.40 12.86 8.09
C GLY A 151 20.44 14.05 7.85
N SER A 152 19.45 14.28 8.72
CA SER A 152 18.20 15.03 8.41
C SER A 152 18.08 16.47 8.99
N MET A 153 16.86 17.05 8.93
CA MET A 153 16.57 18.49 9.01
C MET A 153 16.44 19.12 10.42
N ALA A 154 16.57 20.45 10.41
CA ALA A 154 15.92 21.43 11.29
C ALA A 154 16.38 21.57 12.75
N MET A 155 16.99 22.72 13.06
CA MET A 155 16.98 23.33 14.40
C MET A 155 16.81 24.85 14.28
N ALA A 156 15.89 25.40 15.07
CA ALA A 156 15.84 26.82 15.42
C ALA A 156 15.74 26.91 16.96
N ALA A 157 16.41 27.91 17.55
CA ALA A 157 16.42 28.18 19.01
C ALA A 157 17.03 27.08 19.93
N VAL A 158 18.33 26.83 19.75
CA VAL A 158 19.30 26.51 20.84
C VAL A 158 19.44 27.78 21.73
N PRO A 159 19.94 27.78 23.00
CA PRO A 159 20.68 26.75 23.76
C PRO A 159 20.13 26.50 25.20
N TYR A 160 20.74 25.79 26.16
CA TYR A 160 22.05 25.12 26.39
C TYR A 160 21.80 23.70 27.01
N LEU A 161 22.73 22.84 27.46
CA LEU A 161 24.18 22.91 27.81
C LEU A 161 24.79 21.51 27.55
N VAL A 162 25.96 21.41 26.89
CA VAL A 162 26.66 20.14 26.53
C VAL A 162 27.94 19.96 27.38
N PRO A 163 28.47 18.73 27.58
CA PRO A 163 29.35 17.98 26.63
C PRO A 163 28.98 16.47 26.56
N PHE A 164 29.63 15.51 25.88
CA PHE A 164 30.52 15.28 24.70
C PHE A 164 30.53 13.72 24.49
N VAL A 165 30.89 13.02 23.41
CA VAL A 165 31.57 13.19 22.08
C VAL A 165 30.64 12.50 21.03
N GLY A 166 30.54 12.83 19.73
CA GLY A 166 31.47 12.63 18.58
C GLY A 166 31.62 11.14 18.17
N LEU A 167 31.83 10.74 16.90
CA LEU A 167 32.13 11.43 15.62
C LEU A 167 31.94 10.40 14.46
N GLY A 168 31.58 10.71 13.20
CA GLY A 168 31.13 11.96 12.57
C GLY A 168 31.79 12.27 11.19
N MET A 169 30.96 12.47 10.13
CA MET A 169 31.28 12.59 8.68
C MET A 169 31.48 11.24 7.98
N ALA A 170 30.80 10.96 6.85
CA ALA A 170 30.54 11.84 5.69
C ALA A 170 29.15 11.61 5.05
N ILE A 171 28.51 12.51 4.30
CA ILE A 171 28.83 13.84 3.72
C ILE A 171 29.89 13.83 2.59
N ARG A 172 29.56 13.24 1.43
CA ARG A 172 30.34 13.45 0.18
C ARG A 172 29.51 13.45 -1.12
N ASP A 173 28.57 12.52 -1.28
CA ASP A 173 27.94 12.23 -2.59
C ASP A 173 26.77 13.14 -2.98
N ILE A 174 26.44 14.13 -2.14
CA ILE A 174 25.47 15.20 -2.45
C ILE A 174 25.98 16.15 -3.54
N PHE A 175 27.30 16.28 -3.73
CA PHE A 175 27.91 17.39 -4.50
C PHE A 175 28.24 17.12 -5.98
N ASN A 176 28.01 15.91 -6.50
CA ASN A 176 28.15 15.62 -7.95
C ASN A 176 26.95 14.82 -8.48
N PRO A 177 25.78 15.45 -8.67
CA PRO A 177 24.65 14.81 -9.35
C PRO A 177 25.02 14.39 -10.79
N PRO A 178 24.50 13.25 -11.28
CA PRO A 178 24.89 12.69 -12.57
C PRO A 178 24.45 13.57 -13.73
N VAL A 179 25.32 13.66 -14.75
CA VAL A 179 25.10 14.45 -15.96
C VAL A 179 23.97 13.83 -16.80
N THR A 180 22.89 14.59 -17.04
CA THR A 180 21.77 14.20 -17.92
C THR A 180 21.98 14.66 -19.36
N THR A 181 22.79 15.69 -19.58
CA THR A 181 23.26 16.11 -20.91
C THR A 181 24.63 16.71 -20.73
N ALA A 182 25.66 16.09 -21.30
CA ALA A 182 27.04 16.55 -21.19
C ALA A 182 27.28 17.81 -22.02
N ALA A 183 28.33 18.55 -21.68
CA ALA A 183 28.83 19.61 -22.56
C ALA A 183 29.30 19.02 -23.91
N ASP A 184 29.04 19.74 -25.01
CA ASP A 184 29.45 19.35 -26.35
C ASP A 184 30.99 19.25 -26.44
N PRO A 185 31.57 18.22 -27.10
CA PRO A 185 33.01 17.99 -27.12
C PRO A 185 33.83 19.22 -27.55
N GLY A 186 34.80 19.60 -26.71
CA GLY A 186 35.62 20.80 -26.92
C GLY A 186 35.03 22.10 -26.38
N SER A 187 34.00 22.05 -25.53
CA SER A 187 33.46 23.25 -24.86
C SER A 187 34.24 23.66 -23.61
N GLU A 188 34.54 24.96 -23.45
CA GLU A 188 35.22 25.50 -22.26
C GLU A 188 34.27 26.33 -21.36
N PRO A 189 34.14 26.04 -20.04
CA PRO A 189 33.21 26.74 -19.15
C PRO A 189 33.62 28.18 -18.74
N ALA A 190 32.67 29.12 -18.76
CA ALA A 190 32.86 30.54 -18.43
C ALA A 190 32.35 30.94 -17.03
N LYS A 191 32.75 32.10 -16.50
CA LYS A 191 32.40 32.54 -15.11
C LYS A 191 31.17 33.46 -14.99
N GLY A 192 30.52 33.81 -16.10
CA GLY A 192 29.34 34.70 -16.14
C GLY A 192 28.01 33.97 -16.30
N ASP A 193 26.93 34.74 -16.44
CA ASP A 193 25.59 34.29 -16.88
C ASP A 193 24.90 33.29 -15.93
N LYS A 194 24.57 33.79 -14.73
CA LYS A 194 24.02 33.04 -13.60
C LYS A 194 22.49 33.06 -13.56
N ILE A 195 21.90 32.08 -12.87
CA ILE A 195 20.45 31.96 -12.62
C ILE A 195 20.14 31.89 -11.11
N SER A 196 18.90 32.21 -10.73
CA SER A 196 18.41 32.09 -9.35
C SER A 196 17.17 31.20 -9.33
N CYS A 197 17.30 29.99 -8.77
CA CYS A 197 16.23 29.02 -8.64
C CYS A 197 15.90 28.77 -7.17
N ALA A 198 14.63 28.85 -6.80
CA ALA A 198 14.14 28.61 -5.44
C ALA A 198 13.80 27.13 -5.15
N ARG A 199 13.88 26.25 -6.17
CA ARG A 199 13.51 24.81 -6.04
C ARG A 199 14.55 23.97 -5.29
N HIS A 200 15.73 24.52 -5.02
CA HIS A 200 16.80 23.89 -4.27
C HIS A 200 17.51 24.91 -3.37
N PRO A 201 18.25 24.48 -2.32
CA PRO A 201 19.10 25.38 -1.53
C PRO A 201 20.11 26.15 -2.41
N PRO A 202 20.68 27.26 -1.90
CA PRO A 202 21.66 28.05 -2.65
C PRO A 202 22.96 27.27 -2.86
N LEU A 203 23.05 26.62 -4.02
CA LEU A 203 24.28 26.02 -4.56
C LEU A 203 25.32 27.11 -4.85
N PRO A 204 26.64 26.78 -4.89
CA PRO A 204 27.61 27.63 -5.55
C PRO A 204 27.19 27.85 -7.01
N ASP A 205 27.10 29.12 -7.42
CA ASP A 205 26.82 29.63 -8.78
C ASP A 205 26.18 28.64 -9.78
N THR A 206 24.85 28.68 -9.91
CA THR A 206 24.14 27.98 -11.00
C THR A 206 24.08 28.84 -12.26
N PHE A 207 24.13 28.19 -13.43
CA PHE A 207 24.38 28.86 -14.72
C PHE A 207 23.38 28.45 -15.80
N ILE A 208 23.30 29.24 -16.88
CA ILE A 208 22.68 28.82 -18.14
C ILE A 208 23.62 27.83 -18.84
N ALA A 209 23.11 26.67 -19.24
CA ALA A 209 23.90 25.59 -19.85
C ALA A 209 23.82 25.55 -21.38
N GLN A 210 22.72 26.04 -21.95
CA GLN A 210 22.41 25.96 -23.38
C GLN A 210 22.19 27.32 -24.06
N GLY A 211 22.44 27.36 -25.36
CA GLY A 211 22.24 28.54 -26.21
C GLY A 211 22.36 28.22 -27.71
N SER A 212 22.30 29.24 -28.57
CA SER A 212 22.34 29.08 -30.03
C SER A 212 23.67 28.55 -30.57
N ASP A 213 23.60 27.55 -31.46
CA ASP A 213 24.74 27.01 -32.21
C ASP A 213 25.37 27.98 -33.24
N LYS A 214 24.72 29.12 -33.51
CA LYS A 214 25.05 30.02 -34.63
C LYS A 214 25.11 31.50 -34.27
N VAL A 215 24.67 31.88 -33.07
CA VAL A 215 24.63 33.28 -32.62
C VAL A 215 25.29 33.41 -31.26
N PHE A 216 26.35 34.22 -31.21
CA PHE A 216 27.24 34.36 -30.07
C PHE A 216 27.28 35.80 -29.58
N ILE A 217 27.30 36.01 -28.27
CA ILE A 217 27.43 37.33 -27.63
C ILE A 217 28.71 37.33 -26.78
N ASN A 218 29.69 38.14 -27.20
CA ASN A 218 31.07 38.12 -26.67
C ASN A 218 31.70 36.71 -26.68
N GLY A 219 31.50 35.95 -27.76
CA GLY A 219 32.06 34.61 -27.95
C GLY A 219 31.31 33.45 -27.29
N GLN A 220 30.37 33.71 -26.39
CA GLN A 220 29.51 32.69 -25.75
C GLN A 220 28.20 32.51 -26.53
N PRO A 221 27.62 31.30 -26.66
CA PRO A 221 26.30 31.08 -27.28
C PRO A 221 25.22 31.93 -26.63
N ALA A 222 24.37 32.58 -27.43
CA ALA A 222 23.30 33.43 -26.93
C ALA A 222 22.09 32.59 -26.45
N ALA A 223 21.57 32.86 -25.26
CA ALA A 223 20.51 32.07 -24.63
C ALA A 223 19.11 32.57 -25.00
N ARG A 224 18.12 31.67 -24.95
CA ARG A 224 16.78 31.86 -25.54
C ARG A 224 15.68 31.22 -24.72
N SER A 225 14.44 31.63 -24.95
CA SER A 225 13.24 30.90 -24.52
C SER A 225 13.35 29.41 -24.89
N GLY A 226 13.20 28.51 -23.91
CA GLY A 226 13.32 27.06 -24.12
C GLY A 226 14.73 26.47 -23.94
N ASP A 227 15.80 27.27 -23.85
CA ASP A 227 17.14 26.74 -23.50
C ASP A 227 17.22 26.40 -22.00
N LYS A 228 18.06 25.43 -21.64
CA LYS A 228 18.19 24.90 -20.27
C LYS A 228 19.32 25.50 -19.43
N THR A 229 19.14 25.41 -18.11
CA THR A 229 20.13 25.71 -17.06
C THR A 229 20.85 24.44 -16.57
N THR A 230 21.94 24.61 -15.80
CA THR A 230 22.72 23.49 -15.22
C THR A 230 21.93 22.61 -14.23
N CYS A 231 20.78 23.08 -13.72
CA CYS A 231 19.86 22.33 -12.85
C CYS A 231 18.56 21.89 -13.55
N ASP A 232 18.57 21.79 -14.87
CA ASP A 232 17.46 21.30 -15.71
C ASP A 232 16.16 22.14 -15.63
N ALA A 233 16.25 23.40 -15.18
CA ALA A 233 15.21 24.40 -15.40
C ALA A 233 15.28 24.95 -16.84
N THR A 234 14.13 25.33 -17.40
CA THR A 234 13.97 25.82 -18.77
C THR A 234 13.64 27.31 -18.75
N ILE A 235 14.28 28.12 -19.60
CA ILE A 235 13.92 29.54 -19.74
C ILE A 235 12.50 29.65 -20.32
N ASP A 236 11.67 30.54 -19.77
CA ASP A 236 10.25 30.68 -20.11
C ASP A 236 10.01 30.80 -21.63
N VAL A 237 8.90 30.22 -22.08
CA VAL A 237 8.47 30.16 -23.49
C VAL A 237 7.19 30.97 -23.75
N ASN A 238 6.48 31.39 -22.70
CA ASN A 238 5.17 32.04 -22.77
C ASN A 238 5.31 33.57 -22.57
N GLU A 239 5.82 34.24 -23.59
CA GLU A 239 5.85 35.72 -23.78
C GLU A 239 6.63 36.60 -22.77
N ASN A 240 7.05 36.10 -21.60
CA ASN A 240 7.86 36.89 -20.63
C ASN A 240 9.31 37.15 -21.08
N VAL A 241 9.78 36.49 -22.14
CA VAL A 241 11.12 36.67 -22.74
C VAL A 241 11.08 37.76 -23.82
N SER A 242 12.24 38.33 -24.21
CA SER A 242 12.35 39.50 -25.11
C SER A 242 11.32 39.51 -26.27
N PRO A 243 10.31 40.41 -26.26
CA PRO A 243 9.13 40.29 -27.14
C PRO A 243 9.42 40.51 -28.64
N ASN A 244 10.57 41.10 -28.97
CA ASN A 244 10.92 41.62 -30.30
C ASN A 244 12.29 41.15 -30.82
N VAL A 245 13.18 40.60 -29.98
CA VAL A 245 14.51 40.11 -30.40
C VAL A 245 14.50 38.58 -30.41
N ARG A 246 14.86 37.99 -31.56
CA ARG A 246 14.83 36.55 -31.82
C ARG A 246 16.21 36.04 -32.22
N ILE A 247 16.52 34.81 -31.86
CA ILE A 247 17.86 34.22 -32.08
C ILE A 247 17.69 32.85 -32.76
N GLY A 248 18.08 32.77 -34.03
CA GLY A 248 18.08 31.52 -34.78
C GLY A 248 19.23 30.58 -34.36
N GLY A 249 19.15 29.34 -34.84
CA GLY A 249 20.14 28.28 -34.57
C GLY A 249 19.52 27.03 -33.95
N GLY A 250 20.27 25.93 -33.99
CA GLY A 250 20.05 24.79 -33.10
C GLY A 250 20.46 25.13 -31.66
N THR A 251 20.63 24.11 -30.82
CA THR A 251 21.03 24.29 -29.42
C THR A 251 22.39 23.63 -29.19
N ALA A 252 23.36 24.40 -28.70
CA ALA A 252 24.63 23.92 -28.17
C ALA A 252 24.57 23.88 -26.64
N THR A 253 25.21 22.88 -26.04
CA THR A 253 25.29 22.65 -24.59
C THR A 253 26.74 22.87 -24.16
N VAL A 254 27.05 24.01 -23.54
CA VAL A 254 28.44 24.38 -23.16
C VAL A 254 28.79 24.08 -21.70
N ARG A 255 27.83 23.51 -20.95
CA ARG A 255 28.02 22.98 -19.59
C ARG A 255 27.15 21.75 -19.38
N ASP A 256 27.65 20.82 -18.57
CA ASP A 256 26.88 19.68 -18.07
C ASP A 256 25.56 20.14 -17.42
N ILE A 257 24.45 19.65 -17.97
CA ILE A 257 23.15 19.65 -17.29
C ILE A 257 23.14 18.41 -16.39
N ARG A 258 22.78 18.58 -15.13
CA ARG A 258 22.83 17.50 -14.11
C ARG A 258 21.45 17.20 -13.57
N ASN A 259 21.22 15.93 -13.22
CA ASN A 259 19.94 15.48 -12.68
C ASN A 259 19.69 16.06 -11.29
N GLY A 260 18.54 16.70 -11.07
CA GLY A 260 18.08 17.06 -9.73
C GLY A 260 17.73 15.85 -8.84
N LYS A 261 17.84 14.62 -9.35
CA LYS A 261 17.56 13.36 -8.65
C LYS A 261 18.85 12.53 -8.60
N SER A 262 19.41 12.33 -7.41
CA SER A 262 20.62 11.53 -7.19
C SER A 262 20.35 10.01 -7.35
N LYS A 263 21.40 9.23 -7.63
CA LYS A 263 21.35 7.77 -7.74
C LYS A 263 22.12 7.10 -6.58
N ILE A 264 21.41 6.70 -5.53
CA ILE A 264 21.89 5.72 -4.54
C ILE A 264 20.75 4.71 -4.31
N ALA A 265 20.74 3.66 -5.13
CA ALA A 265 19.79 2.51 -5.12
C ALA A 265 20.04 1.60 -6.34
N MET A 266 20.39 2.21 -7.48
CA MET A 266 20.49 1.57 -8.79
C MET A 266 21.85 0.89 -9.00
N PHE A 267 22.11 -0.23 -8.29
CA PHE A 267 22.70 -1.44 -8.90
C PHE A 267 22.67 -2.70 -8.01
N THR A 268 22.68 -2.58 -6.67
CA THR A 268 22.58 -3.74 -5.76
C THR A 268 21.16 -4.32 -5.67
N GLY A 269 20.13 -3.49 -5.89
CA GLY A 269 18.71 -3.88 -5.82
C GLY A 269 18.29 -5.00 -6.78
N ILE A 270 19.01 -5.25 -7.89
CA ILE A 270 18.63 -6.28 -8.88
C ILE A 270 18.95 -7.70 -8.36
N ILE A 271 19.93 -7.86 -7.47
CA ILE A 271 20.24 -9.15 -6.82
C ILE A 271 19.42 -9.31 -5.53
N ALA A 272 19.18 -8.22 -4.80
CA ALA A 272 18.29 -8.22 -3.62
C ALA A 272 16.79 -8.35 -3.98
N GLY A 273 16.37 -7.97 -5.20
CA GLY A 273 14.98 -8.08 -5.65
C GLY A 273 14.46 -9.50 -5.83
N MET A 274 15.34 -10.52 -5.79
CA MET A 274 14.99 -11.94 -5.82
C MET A 274 15.07 -12.62 -4.44
N LEU A 275 14.90 -11.87 -3.36
CA LEU A 275 14.72 -12.47 -2.03
C LEU A 275 13.48 -13.39 -2.03
N ILE A 276 13.68 -14.62 -1.56
CA ILE A 276 12.66 -15.67 -1.68
C ILE A 276 11.71 -15.54 -0.49
N SER A 277 10.63 -14.80 -0.69
CA SER A 277 9.54 -14.80 0.27
C SER A 277 8.90 -16.20 0.34
N ARG A 278 8.62 -16.70 1.55
CA ARG A 278 7.73 -17.85 1.75
C ARG A 278 6.26 -17.48 1.54
N ARG A 279 5.97 -16.25 1.10
CA ARG A 279 4.62 -15.67 0.90
C ARG A 279 3.93 -16.23 -0.34
N PHE A 280 4.71 -16.75 -1.29
CA PHE A 280 4.19 -17.56 -2.38
C PHE A 280 3.49 -18.82 -1.87
N GLY A 281 2.44 -19.22 -2.57
CA GLY A 281 1.32 -19.99 -2.03
C GLY A 281 0.06 -19.16 -1.81
N ARG A 282 0.17 -17.84 -1.53
CA ARG A 282 -0.98 -16.92 -1.44
C ARG A 282 -1.29 -16.18 -2.76
N ILE A 283 -1.57 -16.94 -3.83
CA ILE A 283 -2.62 -16.48 -4.76
C ILE A 283 -3.92 -16.59 -3.95
N LYS A 284 -4.48 -15.46 -3.48
CA LYS A 284 -5.62 -15.42 -2.53
C LYS A 284 -6.95 -16.01 -3.06
N GLY A 285 -6.95 -16.66 -4.23
CA GLY A 285 -8.11 -17.31 -4.87
C GLY A 285 -8.03 -18.84 -5.02
N CYS A 286 -7.02 -19.52 -4.47
CA CYS A 286 -6.85 -20.99 -4.59
C CYS A 286 -6.95 -21.72 -3.24
N THR A 287 -8.09 -21.57 -2.56
CA THR A 287 -8.40 -22.24 -1.28
C THR A 287 -9.75 -22.95 -1.31
N LEU A 288 -9.85 -24.13 -0.72
CA LEU A 288 -11.09 -24.92 -0.62
C LEU A 288 -11.30 -25.44 0.81
N GLY A 289 -12.53 -25.77 1.21
CA GLY A 289 -12.82 -26.40 2.51
C GLY A 289 -12.49 -25.53 3.73
N ASN A 290 -13.12 -24.36 3.86
CA ASN A 290 -13.03 -23.43 5.00
C ASN A 290 -11.61 -23.19 5.55
N PRO A 291 -10.85 -22.26 4.96
CA PRO A 291 -10.04 -22.49 3.78
C PRO A 291 -8.76 -23.31 4.06
N VAL A 292 -8.47 -24.25 3.17
CA VAL A 292 -7.20 -24.97 3.00
C VAL A 292 -6.58 -24.50 1.68
N ALA A 293 -5.31 -24.08 1.71
CA ALA A 293 -4.58 -23.68 0.51
C ALA A 293 -4.15 -24.89 -0.32
N VAL A 294 -4.61 -25.02 -1.57
CA VAL A 294 -4.48 -26.28 -2.34
C VAL A 294 -3.03 -26.66 -2.64
N ALA A 295 -2.13 -25.69 -2.82
CA ALA A 295 -0.73 -25.95 -3.16
C ALA A 295 0.13 -26.36 -1.95
N THR A 296 -0.17 -25.85 -0.75
CA THR A 296 0.60 -26.14 0.47
C THR A 296 -0.10 -27.12 1.42
N GLY A 297 -1.38 -27.37 1.23
CA GLY A 297 -2.23 -28.10 2.17
C GLY A 297 -2.40 -27.43 3.53
N SER A 298 -2.08 -26.13 3.63
CA SER A 298 -2.08 -25.39 4.89
C SER A 298 -3.49 -24.90 5.23
N LYS A 299 -3.87 -25.02 6.51
CA LYS A 299 -5.14 -24.51 7.05
C LYS A 299 -4.98 -23.01 7.34
N LEU A 300 -5.81 -22.20 6.69
CA LEU A 300 -5.85 -20.75 6.83
C LEU A 300 -7.14 -20.29 7.54
N GLN A 301 -7.09 -19.15 8.23
CA GLN A 301 -8.26 -18.53 8.84
C GLN A 301 -8.05 -17.01 8.94
N GLU A 302 -8.86 -16.25 8.18
CA GLU A 302 -8.74 -14.79 7.99
C GLU A 302 -10.13 -14.22 7.63
N GLY A 303 -11.16 -14.59 8.41
CA GLY A 303 -12.56 -14.25 8.14
C GLY A 303 -13.14 -13.15 9.06
N PRO A 304 -14.28 -12.54 8.73
CA PRO A 304 -14.98 -11.60 9.61
C PRO A 304 -15.30 -12.19 11.00
N GLU A 305 -15.54 -13.49 11.07
CA GLU A 305 -15.77 -14.27 12.30
C GLU A 305 -14.53 -14.44 13.21
N ASP A 306 -13.39 -13.93 12.77
CA ASP A 306 -12.13 -13.86 13.52
C ASP A 306 -11.68 -12.42 13.84
N ILE A 307 -12.50 -11.41 13.50
CA ILE A 307 -12.36 -10.04 14.01
C ILE A 307 -13.03 -9.96 15.38
N ASP A 308 -12.26 -9.84 16.46
CA ASP A 308 -12.81 -9.83 17.81
C ASP A 308 -13.34 -8.44 18.21
N PHE A 309 -12.68 -7.37 17.77
CA PHE A 309 -13.20 -6.00 17.88
C PHE A 309 -12.56 -5.03 16.86
N ASN A 310 -13.26 -3.92 16.60
CA ASN A 310 -12.73 -2.75 15.89
C ASN A 310 -12.98 -1.50 16.75
N LEU A 311 -11.99 -0.61 16.89
CA LEU A 311 -12.15 0.72 17.50
C LEU A 311 -11.86 1.82 16.48
N PRO A 312 -12.69 2.88 16.38
CA PRO A 312 -12.47 3.99 15.48
C PRO A 312 -11.28 4.84 15.96
N GLY A 313 -10.55 5.38 14.99
CA GLY A 313 -9.40 6.26 15.17
C GLY A 313 -8.89 6.71 13.80
N LEU A 314 -7.98 7.68 13.78
CA LEU A 314 -7.30 8.11 12.55
C LEU A 314 -6.55 6.95 11.88
N LEU A 315 -5.89 6.14 12.70
CA LEU A 315 -5.46 4.79 12.36
C LEU A 315 -6.19 3.85 13.31
N GLY A 316 -7.29 3.25 12.83
CA GLY A 316 -8.19 2.43 13.65
C GLY A 316 -7.54 1.16 14.19
N ILE A 317 -7.96 0.73 15.39
CA ILE A 317 -7.47 -0.52 16.00
C ILE A 317 -8.41 -1.65 15.58
N GLN A 318 -7.98 -2.46 14.61
CA GLN A 318 -8.62 -3.72 14.25
C GLN A 318 -7.90 -4.87 14.95
N TRP A 319 -8.57 -5.49 15.93
CA TRP A 319 -8.06 -6.67 16.61
C TRP A 319 -8.65 -7.93 15.96
N ALA A 320 -7.99 -8.35 14.88
CA ALA A 320 -8.34 -9.55 14.14
C ALA A 320 -7.34 -10.68 14.42
N ARG A 321 -7.86 -11.87 14.72
CA ARG A 321 -7.07 -13.09 14.83
C ARG A 321 -6.88 -13.68 13.43
N ARG A 322 -5.69 -14.23 13.19
CA ARG A 322 -5.36 -14.96 11.97
C ARG A 322 -4.82 -16.33 12.37
N TYR A 323 -5.18 -17.36 11.61
CA TYR A 323 -4.52 -18.67 11.70
C TYR A 323 -3.86 -19.01 10.36
N ASP A 324 -2.60 -19.40 10.39
CA ASP A 324 -1.91 -20.03 9.27
C ASP A 324 -1.12 -21.22 9.82
N SER A 325 -1.43 -22.43 9.37
CA SER A 325 -0.76 -23.63 9.87
C SER A 325 0.73 -23.73 9.50
N ARG A 326 1.28 -22.75 8.77
CA ARG A 326 2.72 -22.58 8.53
C ARG A 326 3.39 -21.63 9.53
N ASP A 327 2.64 -20.88 10.34
CA ASP A 327 3.21 -20.03 11.38
C ASP A 327 3.63 -20.87 12.60
N MET A 328 4.87 -21.36 12.54
CA MET A 328 5.47 -22.19 13.58
C MET A 328 5.96 -21.39 14.81
N ARG A 329 5.65 -20.09 14.92
CA ARG A 329 5.96 -19.30 16.13
C ARG A 329 5.13 -19.81 17.30
N SER A 330 5.78 -20.18 18.41
CA SER A 330 5.12 -20.73 19.60
C SER A 330 5.05 -19.75 20.78
N ASP A 331 5.70 -18.60 20.64
CA ASP A 331 5.78 -17.48 21.59
C ASP A 331 4.71 -16.39 21.39
N GLY A 332 4.01 -16.40 20.25
CA GLY A 332 2.92 -15.46 19.93
C GLY A 332 1.77 -15.41 20.94
N LEU A 333 1.01 -14.30 20.93
CA LEU A 333 0.05 -13.90 21.96
C LEU A 333 -1.09 -14.91 22.18
N LEU A 334 -1.40 -15.73 21.18
CA LEU A 334 -2.50 -16.71 21.18
C LEU A 334 -2.03 -18.18 21.00
N GLY A 335 -0.72 -18.39 20.75
CA GLY A 335 -0.09 -19.69 20.55
C GLY A 335 0.16 -20.07 19.09
N MET A 336 0.73 -21.26 18.88
CA MET A 336 1.20 -21.71 17.56
C MET A 336 0.11 -21.66 16.49
N GLY A 337 0.51 -21.21 15.30
CA GLY A 337 -0.36 -20.97 14.15
C GLY A 337 -1.20 -19.69 14.25
N TRP A 338 -1.31 -19.04 15.41
CA TRP A 338 -2.14 -17.84 15.60
C TRP A 338 -1.33 -16.54 15.70
N SER A 339 -1.83 -15.50 15.06
CA SER A 339 -1.27 -14.14 15.12
C SER A 339 -2.37 -13.05 15.18
N VAL A 340 -1.98 -11.84 15.58
CA VAL A 340 -2.72 -10.58 15.35
C VAL A 340 -1.84 -9.53 14.64
N PRO A 341 -2.39 -8.45 14.03
CA PRO A 341 -1.63 -7.46 13.22
C PRO A 341 -0.51 -6.67 13.92
N TYR A 342 -0.28 -6.95 15.20
CA TYR A 342 0.69 -6.27 16.08
C TYR A 342 1.88 -7.17 16.44
N GLU A 343 1.93 -8.39 15.88
CA GLU A 343 2.97 -9.40 16.10
C GLU A 343 3.97 -9.51 14.94
N VAL A 344 4.02 -8.52 14.05
CA VAL A 344 5.10 -8.40 13.05
C VAL A 344 6.44 -8.15 13.70
N GLU A 345 7.50 -8.70 13.11
CA GLU A 345 8.86 -8.60 13.65
C GLU A 345 9.94 -8.79 12.57
N LEU A 346 11.18 -8.46 12.95
CA LEU A 346 12.38 -8.78 12.18
C LEU A 346 13.25 -9.75 12.98
N ALA A 347 13.36 -10.98 12.51
CA ALA A 347 14.22 -12.01 13.09
C ALA A 347 15.65 -11.92 12.50
N ARG A 348 16.64 -12.28 13.33
CA ARG A 348 18.07 -12.34 12.98
C ARG A 348 18.63 -13.72 13.27
N VAL A 349 18.94 -14.46 12.21
CA VAL A 349 19.46 -15.85 12.27
C VAL A 349 20.88 -15.93 11.69
N PRO A 350 21.66 -16.98 11.96
CA PRO A 350 22.98 -17.15 11.35
C PRO A 350 22.86 -17.31 9.83
N HIS A 351 23.59 -16.48 9.07
CA HIS A 351 23.64 -16.58 7.62
C HIS A 351 24.54 -17.75 7.19
N PRO A 352 24.17 -18.58 6.18
CA PRO A 352 24.96 -19.76 5.79
C PRO A 352 26.42 -19.46 5.38
N GLN A 353 26.67 -18.27 4.84
CA GLN A 353 28.00 -17.79 4.45
C GLN A 353 28.66 -16.89 5.53
N GLY A 354 28.26 -17.07 6.80
CA GLY A 354 28.68 -16.22 7.93
C GLY A 354 27.98 -14.87 8.00
N GLY A 355 27.95 -14.29 9.21
CA GLY A 355 27.20 -13.07 9.53
C GLY A 355 25.72 -13.33 9.86
N THR A 356 24.90 -12.29 9.78
CA THR A 356 23.48 -12.31 10.15
C THR A 356 22.59 -12.29 8.91
N LEU A 357 21.66 -13.23 8.82
CA LEU A 357 20.51 -13.20 7.91
C LEU A 357 19.37 -12.51 8.65
N TRP A 358 18.87 -11.41 8.08
CA TRP A 358 17.65 -10.75 8.53
C TRP A 358 16.44 -11.35 7.83
N ILE A 359 15.31 -11.42 8.53
CA ILE A 359 14.06 -12.01 8.04
C ILE A 359 12.91 -11.14 8.55
N TYR A 360 12.10 -10.59 7.65
CA TYR A 360 10.83 -9.98 8.00
C TYR A 360 9.76 -11.07 8.19
N ILE A 361 8.97 -10.95 9.26
CA ILE A 361 7.84 -11.82 9.54
C ILE A 361 6.58 -10.97 9.53
N ASP A 362 5.68 -11.26 8.58
CA ASP A 362 4.45 -10.49 8.36
C ASP A 362 3.29 -10.88 9.30
N ASN A 363 2.13 -10.23 9.12
CA ASN A 363 0.92 -10.47 9.91
C ASN A 363 0.44 -11.93 9.85
N ASP A 364 0.76 -12.67 8.79
CA ASP A 364 0.35 -14.06 8.57
C ASP A 364 1.45 -15.06 8.97
N GLY A 365 2.55 -14.59 9.56
CA GLY A 365 3.72 -15.42 9.85
C GLY A 365 4.57 -15.76 8.63
N ASN A 366 4.30 -15.19 7.45
CA ASN A 366 5.13 -15.42 6.27
C ASN A 366 6.53 -14.85 6.51
N ARG A 367 7.55 -15.65 6.15
CA ARG A 367 8.95 -15.29 6.30
C ARG A 367 9.47 -14.75 4.96
N LEU A 368 9.86 -13.49 4.94
CA LEU A 368 10.62 -12.87 3.85
C LEU A 368 12.08 -12.76 4.32
N GLU A 369 12.95 -13.58 3.74
CA GLU A 369 14.40 -13.37 3.89
C GLU A 369 14.76 -11.96 3.38
N LEU A 370 15.59 -11.22 4.10
CA LEU A 370 16.08 -9.88 3.71
C LEU A 370 17.58 -9.88 3.33
N GLY A 371 18.24 -11.04 3.39
CA GLY A 371 19.68 -11.15 3.23
C GLY A 371 20.44 -10.52 4.40
N ARG A 372 21.46 -9.72 4.11
CA ARG A 372 22.19 -8.93 5.10
C ARG A 372 21.64 -7.49 5.08
N LEU A 373 21.40 -6.92 6.25
CA LEU A 373 20.89 -5.56 6.44
C LEU A 373 21.80 -4.81 7.44
N SER A 374 22.12 -3.57 7.10
CA SER A 374 23.15 -2.72 7.70
C SER A 374 22.61 -1.30 7.91
N ALA A 375 23.21 -0.53 8.81
CA ALA A 375 22.87 0.89 8.97
C ALA A 375 23.03 1.65 7.63
N GLY A 376 21.98 2.37 7.22
CA GLY A 376 21.93 3.12 5.97
C GLY A 376 21.42 2.32 4.75
N ASP A 377 21.12 1.02 4.88
CA ASP A 377 20.58 0.22 3.77
C ASP A 377 19.11 0.57 3.50
N ALA A 378 18.75 0.66 2.21
CA ALA A 378 17.36 0.81 1.76
C ALA A 378 17.10 0.04 0.45
N PHE A 379 15.98 -0.69 0.38
CA PHE A 379 15.56 -1.41 -0.83
C PHE A 379 14.03 -1.66 -0.86
N VAL A 380 13.52 -2.15 -2.00
CA VAL A 380 12.11 -2.53 -2.17
C VAL A 380 12.04 -4.00 -2.56
N SER A 381 11.23 -4.80 -1.85
CA SER A 381 10.79 -6.10 -2.38
C SER A 381 9.65 -5.85 -3.36
N ALA A 382 9.99 -5.92 -4.65
CA ALA A 382 9.05 -5.76 -5.78
C ALA A 382 7.94 -6.82 -5.79
N VAL A 383 8.20 -7.99 -5.20
CA VAL A 383 7.23 -9.06 -4.97
C VAL A 383 6.20 -8.67 -3.92
N ASP A 384 6.67 -8.04 -2.83
CA ASP A 384 5.88 -7.91 -1.61
C ASP A 384 5.15 -6.58 -1.48
N GLY A 385 5.52 -5.58 -2.27
CA GLY A 385 5.06 -4.20 -2.12
C GLY A 385 5.69 -3.48 -0.91
N LEU A 386 6.81 -3.98 -0.38
CA LEU A 386 7.41 -3.49 0.86
C LEU A 386 8.75 -2.79 0.60
N ALA A 387 8.86 -1.54 1.03
CA ALA A 387 10.12 -0.80 1.10
C ALA A 387 10.72 -0.92 2.51
N PHE A 388 11.98 -1.34 2.58
CA PHE A 388 12.76 -1.52 3.82
C PHE A 388 13.80 -0.41 3.94
N PHE A 389 13.92 0.17 5.12
CA PHE A 389 14.92 1.19 5.46
C PHE A 389 15.54 0.85 6.83
N GLN A 390 16.84 0.66 6.90
CA GLN A 390 17.57 0.44 8.14
C GLN A 390 18.28 1.74 8.56
N LEU A 391 17.79 2.35 9.64
CA LEU A 391 18.28 3.64 10.12
C LEU A 391 19.58 3.47 10.94
N GLU A 392 20.35 4.56 11.02
CA GLU A 392 21.66 4.58 11.69
C GLU A 392 21.56 4.44 13.22
N ASP A 393 20.43 4.83 13.81
CA ASP A 393 20.12 4.62 15.23
C ASP A 393 19.71 3.17 15.56
N GLY A 394 19.71 2.29 14.55
CA GLY A 394 19.39 0.87 14.68
C GLY A 394 17.92 0.52 14.51
N GLN A 395 17.04 1.49 14.26
CA GLN A 395 15.63 1.22 13.93
C GLN A 395 15.49 0.69 12.50
N THR A 396 14.50 -0.17 12.27
CA THR A 396 14.09 -0.56 10.90
C THR A 396 12.71 0.01 10.61
N VAL A 397 12.52 0.63 9.44
CA VAL A 397 11.22 1.06 8.93
C VAL A 397 10.83 0.18 7.75
N VAL A 398 9.57 -0.24 7.70
CA VAL A 398 8.98 -1.01 6.59
C VAL A 398 7.71 -0.31 6.12
N GLU A 399 7.73 0.33 4.95
CA GLU A 399 6.56 0.95 4.31
C GLU A 399 5.91 -0.04 3.33
N ASP A 400 4.59 -0.21 3.37
CA ASP A 400 3.84 -0.75 2.25
C ASP A 400 3.64 0.35 1.18
N ILE A 401 4.28 0.19 0.02
CA ILE A 401 4.26 1.23 -1.02
C ILE A 401 2.90 1.41 -1.66
N ASN A 402 1.96 0.46 -1.47
CA ASN A 402 0.59 0.51 -1.95
C ASN A 402 -0.31 1.16 -0.90
N GLU A 403 -0.39 0.58 0.30
CA GLU A 403 -1.29 1.03 1.37
C GLU A 403 -0.83 2.36 2.00
N GLY A 404 0.46 2.67 1.99
CA GLY A 404 1.03 3.82 2.70
C GLY A 404 1.11 3.66 4.21
N LEU A 405 0.98 2.43 4.70
CA LEU A 405 1.22 2.10 6.10
C LEU A 405 2.71 1.80 6.32
N TYR A 406 3.32 2.51 7.26
CA TYR A 406 4.69 2.24 7.71
C TYR A 406 4.72 1.58 9.09
N ARG A 407 5.71 0.71 9.29
CA ARG A 407 5.95 -0.05 10.53
C ARG A 407 7.36 0.24 11.00
N VAL A 408 7.53 0.62 12.27
CA VAL A 408 8.84 0.94 12.87
C VAL A 408 9.21 -0.12 13.89
N PHE A 409 10.43 -0.63 13.81
CA PHE A 409 10.93 -1.76 14.61
C PHE A 409 12.18 -1.39 15.39
N ASN A 410 12.19 -1.71 16.69
CA ASN A 410 13.39 -1.60 17.52
C ASN A 410 13.86 -2.99 17.96
N THR A 411 15.16 -3.18 18.06
CA THR A 411 15.74 -4.40 18.65
C THR A 411 15.17 -4.62 20.06
N ASP A 412 14.70 -5.85 20.33
CA ASP A 412 14.12 -6.20 21.61
C ASP A 412 15.21 -6.22 22.70
N PRO A 413 15.10 -5.40 23.77
CA PRO A 413 16.12 -5.35 24.83
C PRO A 413 16.35 -6.68 25.55
N LEU A 414 15.39 -7.62 25.50
CA LEU A 414 15.50 -8.94 26.09
C LEU A 414 15.88 -10.04 25.08
N ASN A 415 15.80 -9.74 23.77
CA ASN A 415 16.13 -10.68 22.71
C ASN A 415 16.82 -9.98 21.52
N PRO A 416 18.17 -9.84 21.51
CA PRO A 416 18.88 -9.17 20.42
C PRO A 416 18.77 -9.89 19.06
N LYS A 417 18.20 -11.11 18.98
CA LYS A 417 17.88 -11.78 17.71
C LYS A 417 16.55 -11.33 17.09
N ARG A 418 15.85 -10.38 17.70
CA ARG A 418 14.52 -9.91 17.30
C ARG A 418 14.47 -8.39 17.31
N SER A 419 13.81 -7.78 16.32
CA SER A 419 13.25 -6.43 16.45
C SER A 419 11.75 -6.50 16.46
N ARG A 420 11.12 -5.84 17.43
CA ARG A 420 9.67 -5.80 17.62
C ARG A 420 9.10 -4.50 17.10
N LEU A 421 7.86 -4.55 16.61
CA LEU A 421 7.10 -3.36 16.22
C LEU A 421 6.97 -2.42 17.43
N ILE A 422 7.33 -1.15 17.27
CA ILE A 422 7.09 -0.10 18.27
C ILE A 422 6.03 0.92 17.82
N ARG A 423 5.82 1.07 16.50
CA ARG A 423 4.85 1.99 15.92
C ARG A 423 4.33 1.45 14.58
N LEU A 424 3.03 1.54 14.38
CA LEU A 424 2.39 1.53 13.06
C LEU A 424 1.95 2.97 12.73
N GLY A 425 2.05 3.41 11.49
CA GLY A 425 1.59 4.73 11.06
C GLY A 425 1.21 4.83 9.59
N ASP A 426 0.63 5.95 9.19
CA ASP A 426 0.29 6.29 7.79
C ASP A 426 1.13 7.46 7.26
N ARG A 427 1.04 7.76 5.96
CA ARG A 427 1.77 8.88 5.33
C ARG A 427 1.39 10.27 5.88
N ASN A 428 0.27 10.40 6.59
CA ASN A 428 -0.17 11.62 7.28
C ASN A 428 0.34 11.70 8.74
N LEU A 429 1.28 10.83 9.10
CA LEU A 429 1.85 10.72 10.44
C LEU A 429 0.77 10.49 11.51
N ASN A 430 -0.34 9.83 11.15
CA ASN A 430 -1.24 9.21 12.11
C ASN A 430 -0.60 7.90 12.57
N CYS A 431 -0.69 7.58 13.86
CA CYS A 431 0.02 6.42 14.39
C CYS A 431 -0.72 5.70 15.51
N LEU A 432 -0.37 4.42 15.65
CA LEU A 432 -0.60 3.56 16.80
C LEU A 432 0.77 3.20 17.38
N ASP A 433 1.02 3.58 18.62
CA ASP A 433 2.25 3.29 19.36
C ASP A 433 2.07 2.08 20.29
N LEU A 434 3.10 1.22 20.35
CA LEU A 434 3.08 -0.05 21.07
C LEU A 434 3.98 0.04 22.32
N LEU A 435 3.37 -0.05 23.50
CA LEU A 435 4.07 -0.06 24.78
C LEU A 435 4.36 -1.50 25.21
N TYR A 436 5.59 -1.75 25.63
CA TYR A 436 6.03 -3.04 26.17
C TYR A 436 6.28 -2.95 27.68
N ASP A 437 6.09 -4.06 28.39
CA ASP A 437 6.46 -4.17 29.81
C ASP A 437 7.94 -4.57 30.02
N GLU A 438 8.36 -4.61 31.28
CA GLU A 438 9.71 -5.01 31.70
C GLU A 438 10.02 -6.49 31.40
N GLN A 439 9.02 -7.30 31.03
CA GLN A 439 9.16 -8.68 30.58
C GLN A 439 9.17 -8.78 29.04
N GLY A 440 9.18 -7.66 28.32
CA GLY A 440 9.23 -7.59 26.86
C GLY A 440 7.90 -7.89 26.16
N ARG A 441 6.79 -7.93 26.90
CA ARG A 441 5.46 -8.27 26.39
C ARG A 441 4.69 -7.03 25.96
N LEU A 442 3.83 -7.15 24.95
CA LEU A 442 2.99 -6.05 24.49
C LEU A 442 1.97 -5.71 25.59
N LYS A 443 2.12 -4.54 26.22
CA LYS A 443 1.32 -4.11 27.37
C LYS A 443 0.10 -3.30 26.92
N ALA A 444 0.29 -2.41 25.95
CA ALA A 444 -0.77 -1.55 25.45
C ALA A 444 -0.50 -1.03 24.04
N LEU A 445 -1.56 -0.61 23.35
CA LEU A 445 -1.52 0.18 22.13
C LEU A 445 -2.28 1.49 22.36
N TYR A 446 -1.82 2.59 21.77
CA TYR A 446 -2.50 3.89 21.87
C TYR A 446 -2.36 4.72 20.60
N ASP A 447 -3.37 5.54 20.30
CA ASP A 447 -3.34 6.46 19.15
C ASP A 447 -2.48 7.72 19.41
N LYS A 448 -2.17 8.43 18.31
CA LYS A 448 -1.49 9.74 18.21
C LYS A 448 -1.88 10.79 19.27
N TYR A 449 -3.09 10.72 19.84
CA TYR A 449 -3.58 11.67 20.85
C TYR A 449 -3.91 11.01 22.21
N GLY A 450 -3.67 9.70 22.36
CA GLY A 450 -4.00 8.92 23.55
C GLY A 450 -5.50 8.79 23.83
N GLN A 451 -6.37 8.98 22.83
CA GLN A 451 -7.83 8.97 23.02
C GLN A 451 -8.42 7.55 23.01
N THR A 452 -7.81 6.69 22.21
CA THR A 452 -8.03 5.24 22.18
C THR A 452 -6.80 4.57 22.77
N VAL A 453 -6.96 3.98 23.95
CA VAL A 453 -5.94 3.16 24.59
C VAL A 453 -6.51 1.75 24.77
N VAL A 454 -5.75 0.75 24.30
CA VAL A 454 -6.07 -0.67 24.43
C VAL A 454 -4.99 -1.30 25.30
N GLN A 455 -5.38 -1.96 26.39
CA GLN A 455 -4.49 -2.64 27.32
C GLN A 455 -4.66 -4.16 27.24
N LEU A 456 -3.53 -4.87 27.24
CA LEU A 456 -3.46 -6.33 27.21
C LEU A 456 -3.20 -6.86 28.63
N HIS A 457 -3.89 -7.94 28.99
CA HIS A 457 -3.72 -8.65 30.24
C HIS A 457 -3.33 -10.10 29.95
N TYR A 458 -2.44 -10.66 30.76
CA TYR A 458 -1.78 -11.94 30.47
C TYR A 458 -2.22 -13.07 31.41
N ALA A 459 -2.37 -14.27 30.85
CA ALA A 459 -2.83 -15.45 31.56
C ALA A 459 -1.83 -15.91 32.63
N ALA A 460 -2.28 -16.04 33.89
CA ALA A 460 -1.42 -16.41 35.01
C ALA A 460 -0.66 -17.74 34.85
N ARG A 461 -1.22 -18.69 34.07
CA ARG A 461 -0.59 -19.99 33.75
C ARG A 461 0.36 -19.94 32.55
N TYR A 462 0.18 -18.97 31.65
CA TYR A 462 0.98 -18.81 30.42
C TYR A 462 1.36 -17.34 30.26
N PRO A 463 2.46 -16.87 30.87
CA PRO A 463 2.77 -15.45 30.96
C PRO A 463 2.93 -14.70 29.64
N GLN A 464 3.07 -15.41 28.51
CA GLN A 464 3.15 -14.85 27.14
C GLN A 464 1.81 -14.85 26.39
N ARG A 465 0.74 -15.43 26.97
CA ARG A 465 -0.59 -15.49 26.34
C ARG A 465 -1.53 -14.43 26.88
N VAL A 466 -2.22 -13.73 26.00
CA VAL A 466 -3.20 -12.70 26.38
C VAL A 466 -4.45 -13.40 26.91
N SER A 467 -4.88 -13.11 28.14
CA SER A 467 -6.15 -13.59 28.69
C SER A 467 -7.30 -12.65 28.38
N GLU A 468 -7.05 -11.33 28.38
CA GLU A 468 -8.09 -10.30 28.21
C GLU A 468 -7.49 -9.09 27.49
N VAL A 469 -8.31 -8.44 26.65
CA VAL A 469 -7.99 -7.16 26.02
C VAL A 469 -9.08 -6.16 26.38
N SER A 470 -8.70 -5.00 26.89
CA SER A 470 -9.63 -3.97 27.37
C SER A 470 -9.35 -2.60 26.74
N ARG A 471 -10.41 -1.81 26.48
CA ARG A 471 -10.29 -0.38 26.25
C ARG A 471 -10.15 0.34 27.58
N VAL A 472 -9.23 1.29 27.63
CA VAL A 472 -8.91 2.07 28.82
C VAL A 472 -9.24 3.54 28.57
N PHE A 473 -9.99 4.14 29.50
CA PHE A 473 -10.30 5.57 29.51
C PHE A 473 -9.44 6.26 30.57
N LEU A 474 -8.68 7.27 30.15
CA LEU A 474 -7.73 8.00 31.00
C LEU A 474 -8.35 9.29 31.54
N LYS A 475 -7.98 9.66 32.78
CA LYS A 475 -8.36 10.95 33.36
C LYS A 475 -7.67 12.11 32.66
N ASN A 476 -8.43 13.14 32.33
CA ASN A 476 -7.90 14.39 31.79
C ASN A 476 -7.17 15.21 32.87
N GLY A 477 -5.87 15.44 32.69
CA GLY A 477 -5.05 16.34 33.50
C GLY A 477 -4.10 15.64 34.48
N GLY A 478 -2.82 16.00 34.40
CA GLY A 478 -1.75 15.40 35.22
C GLY A 478 -1.18 14.10 34.62
N THR A 479 -0.59 13.25 35.45
CA THR A 479 -0.11 11.93 35.04
C THR A 479 -1.29 11.06 34.59
N PRO A 480 -1.25 10.41 33.41
CA PRO A 480 -2.35 9.60 32.92
C PRO A 480 -2.65 8.45 33.89
N THR A 481 -3.88 8.43 34.39
CA THR A 481 -4.40 7.40 35.30
C THR A 481 -5.72 6.86 34.76
N VAL A 482 -5.96 5.56 34.96
CA VAL A 482 -7.19 4.91 34.49
C VAL A 482 -8.39 5.43 35.28
N GLU A 483 -9.40 5.91 34.57
CA GLU A 483 -10.71 6.23 35.12
C GLU A 483 -11.67 5.05 35.05
N ARG A 484 -11.72 4.42 33.87
CA ARG A 484 -12.56 3.27 33.54
C ARG A 484 -11.78 2.30 32.65
N SER A 485 -12.02 1.01 32.84
CA SER A 485 -11.65 -0.04 31.87
C SER A 485 -12.92 -0.72 31.36
N GLU A 486 -12.86 -1.27 30.15
CA GLU A 486 -13.96 -1.94 29.46
C GLU A 486 -13.42 -3.15 28.69
N LEU A 487 -13.87 -4.35 29.05
CA LEU A 487 -13.47 -5.59 28.38
C LEU A 487 -13.96 -5.57 26.92
N LEU A 488 -13.09 -5.91 25.97
CA LEU A 488 -13.43 -6.05 24.55
C LEU A 488 -13.54 -7.52 24.16
N VAL A 489 -12.57 -8.33 24.59
CA VAL A 489 -12.49 -9.77 24.33
C VAL A 489 -11.68 -10.47 25.42
N SER A 490 -12.01 -11.73 25.70
CA SER A 490 -11.24 -12.62 26.57
C SER A 490 -10.98 -13.98 25.92
N TYR A 491 -9.90 -14.63 26.34
CA TYR A 491 -9.36 -15.85 25.75
C TYR A 491 -9.10 -16.92 26.80
N ARG A 492 -9.41 -18.17 26.45
CA ARG A 492 -9.08 -19.36 27.26
C ARG A 492 -8.15 -20.27 26.48
N TYR A 493 -7.32 -21.03 27.19
CA TYR A 493 -6.24 -21.83 26.61
C TYR A 493 -6.34 -23.30 27.02
N THR A 494 -5.82 -24.19 26.16
CA THR A 494 -5.59 -25.60 26.49
C THR A 494 -4.47 -25.75 27.54
N ASP A 495 -4.31 -26.95 28.10
CA ASP A 495 -3.20 -27.29 29.00
C ASP A 495 -1.80 -27.11 28.38
N ASN A 496 -1.70 -26.98 27.06
CA ASN A 496 -0.48 -26.69 26.31
C ASN A 496 -0.35 -25.21 25.88
N GLY A 497 -1.25 -24.32 26.31
CA GLY A 497 -1.17 -22.89 26.01
C GLY A 497 -1.56 -22.50 24.58
N GLN A 498 -2.48 -23.22 23.94
CA GLN A 498 -3.08 -22.89 22.64
C GLN A 498 -4.49 -22.32 22.83
N LEU A 499 -4.88 -21.30 22.04
CA LEU A 499 -6.20 -20.68 22.08
C LEU A 499 -7.32 -21.74 21.96
N HIS A 500 -8.15 -21.88 22.99
CA HIS A 500 -9.22 -22.89 23.07
C HIS A 500 -10.62 -22.28 22.95
N GLU A 501 -10.88 -21.13 23.58
CA GLU A 501 -12.16 -20.41 23.46
C GLU A 501 -11.90 -18.90 23.36
N VAL A 502 -12.74 -18.23 22.58
CA VAL A 502 -12.81 -16.76 22.47
C VAL A 502 -14.18 -16.34 22.99
N LEU A 503 -14.21 -15.34 23.88
CA LEU A 503 -15.43 -14.81 24.47
C LEU A 503 -15.47 -13.29 24.32
N ASP A 504 -16.64 -12.77 23.96
CA ASP A 504 -16.86 -11.34 23.73
C ASP A 504 -16.83 -10.49 25.01
N ALA A 505 -17.06 -9.18 24.86
CA ALA A 505 -17.20 -8.21 25.94
C ALA A 505 -18.26 -8.57 27.02
N THR A 506 -19.21 -9.46 26.72
CA THR A 506 -20.23 -9.95 27.67
C THR A 506 -19.86 -11.28 28.34
N GLY A 507 -18.74 -11.89 27.94
CA GLY A 507 -18.33 -13.23 28.38
C GLY A 507 -19.07 -14.36 27.64
N GLN A 508 -19.76 -14.07 26.54
CA GLN A 508 -20.39 -15.07 25.68
C GLN A 508 -19.34 -15.67 24.74
N ARG A 509 -19.27 -17.01 24.66
CA ARG A 509 -18.31 -17.69 23.79
C ARG A 509 -18.74 -17.57 22.33
N VAL A 510 -17.95 -16.85 21.55
CA VAL A 510 -18.14 -16.69 20.11
C VAL A 510 -17.38 -17.74 19.29
N ARG A 511 -16.23 -18.25 19.76
CA ARG A 511 -15.47 -19.31 19.06
C ARG A 511 -14.91 -20.37 20.02
N ARG A 512 -14.69 -21.58 19.50
CA ARG A 512 -13.98 -22.68 20.18
C ARG A 512 -13.08 -23.43 19.20
N PHE A 513 -11.94 -23.93 19.68
CA PHE A 513 -10.91 -24.59 18.87
C PHE A 513 -10.38 -25.87 19.54
N THR A 514 -9.99 -26.86 18.75
CA THR A 514 -9.29 -28.09 19.18
C THR A 514 -8.11 -28.38 18.26
N TYR A 515 -7.12 -29.14 18.76
CA TYR A 515 -5.84 -29.35 18.09
C TYR A 515 -5.44 -30.82 18.08
N THR A 516 -4.61 -31.20 17.10
CA THR A 516 -3.92 -32.51 17.09
C THR A 516 -2.85 -32.54 18.19
N PRO A 517 -2.29 -33.71 18.56
CA PRO A 517 -1.19 -33.79 19.53
C PRO A 517 0.05 -32.94 19.15
N GLU A 518 0.25 -32.70 17.85
CA GLU A 518 1.32 -31.89 17.27
C GLU A 518 1.02 -30.38 17.24
N GLY A 519 -0.21 -29.97 17.59
CA GLY A 519 -0.61 -28.56 17.67
C GLY A 519 -1.30 -27.98 16.42
N TYR A 520 -1.57 -28.77 15.38
CA TYR A 520 -2.33 -28.30 14.22
C TYR A 520 -3.82 -28.21 14.54
N LEU A 521 -4.54 -27.25 13.93
CA LEU A 521 -5.96 -27.06 14.18
C LEU A 521 -6.77 -28.27 13.67
N ASN A 522 -7.32 -29.05 14.61
CA ASN A 522 -8.12 -30.25 14.34
C ASN A 522 -9.59 -29.91 14.11
N SER A 523 -10.13 -28.95 14.86
CA SER A 523 -11.47 -28.41 14.60
C SER A 523 -11.67 -27.00 15.14
N HIS A 524 -12.63 -26.27 14.56
CA HIS A 524 -13.17 -25.06 15.15
C HIS A 524 -14.70 -25.03 15.08
N GLN A 525 -15.30 -24.28 16.00
CA GLN A 525 -16.73 -24.01 16.08
C GLN A 525 -16.96 -22.51 15.90
N LEU A 526 -17.94 -22.18 15.05
CA LEU A 526 -18.46 -20.83 14.84
C LEU A 526 -19.46 -20.45 15.93
N ALA A 527 -19.74 -19.16 16.07
CA ALA A 527 -20.70 -18.65 17.06
C ALA A 527 -22.11 -19.26 16.87
N SER A 528 -22.53 -19.49 15.62
CA SER A 528 -23.76 -20.20 15.25
C SER A 528 -23.83 -21.67 15.70
N GLY A 529 -22.78 -22.21 16.31
CA GLY A 529 -22.66 -23.60 16.73
C GLY A 529 -22.15 -24.55 15.64
N ALA A 530 -22.12 -24.12 14.38
CA ALA A 530 -21.58 -24.91 13.27
C ALA A 530 -20.11 -25.28 13.48
N VAL A 531 -19.74 -26.50 13.12
CA VAL A 531 -18.39 -27.07 13.33
C VAL A 531 -17.70 -27.33 11.99
N ARG A 532 -16.38 -27.21 12.00
CA ARG A 532 -15.45 -27.45 10.90
C ARG A 532 -14.28 -28.29 11.42
N GLU A 533 -14.01 -29.42 10.80
CA GLU A 533 -13.00 -30.40 11.24
C GLU A 533 -11.99 -30.70 10.13
N TYR A 534 -10.77 -31.11 10.50
CA TYR A 534 -9.62 -31.24 9.60
C TYR A 534 -8.76 -32.46 9.96
N GLU A 535 -8.50 -33.33 8.98
CA GLU A 535 -7.62 -34.50 9.09
C GLU A 535 -6.25 -34.16 8.51
N TRP A 536 -5.18 -34.45 9.25
CA TRP A 536 -3.82 -34.05 8.94
C TRP A 536 -2.92 -35.23 8.63
N ALA A 537 -2.00 -35.07 7.67
CA ALA A 537 -0.93 -36.03 7.40
C ALA A 537 0.44 -35.36 7.27
N ARG A 538 1.48 -36.09 7.66
CA ARG A 538 2.89 -35.70 7.54
C ARG A 538 3.49 -36.21 6.24
N PHE A 539 3.99 -35.30 5.42
CA PHE A 539 4.69 -35.60 4.18
C PHE A 539 6.19 -35.35 4.35
N ALA A 540 7.03 -36.32 4.00
CA ALA A 540 8.47 -36.08 3.87
C ALA A 540 8.74 -35.20 2.64
N ILE A 541 9.74 -34.31 2.70
CA ILE A 541 10.10 -33.49 1.54
C ILE A 541 10.90 -34.32 0.53
N PRO A 542 10.49 -34.41 -0.75
CA PRO A 542 11.24 -35.14 -1.76
C PRO A 542 12.52 -34.38 -2.16
N GLU A 543 13.58 -35.13 -2.49
CA GLU A 543 14.83 -34.59 -3.05
C GLU A 543 14.59 -33.84 -4.38
N LYS A 544 13.55 -34.26 -5.12
CA LYS A 544 13.12 -33.67 -6.39
C LYS A 544 11.80 -32.96 -6.18
N ARG A 545 11.85 -31.67 -5.83
CA ARG A 545 10.72 -30.74 -5.95
C ARG A 545 10.55 -30.28 -7.41
N PRO A 546 9.40 -29.70 -7.79
CA PRO A 546 9.23 -29.00 -9.07
C PRO A 546 10.35 -27.99 -9.31
N ALA A 547 10.98 -28.05 -10.49
CA ALA A 547 11.97 -27.06 -10.91
C ALA A 547 11.26 -25.82 -11.52
N PRO A 548 11.77 -24.59 -11.32
CA PRO A 548 11.15 -23.40 -11.90
C PRO A 548 11.20 -23.45 -13.43
N LYS A 549 10.06 -23.32 -14.09
CA LYS A 549 9.91 -23.35 -15.55
C LYS A 549 8.86 -22.34 -16.01
N ARG A 550 9.05 -21.79 -17.20
CA ARG A 550 8.02 -21.07 -17.95
C ARG A 550 6.99 -22.04 -18.55
N LEU A 551 5.89 -21.49 -19.06
CA LEU A 551 4.82 -22.25 -19.71
C LEU A 551 5.27 -22.96 -21.01
N ASP A 552 6.34 -22.46 -21.66
CA ASP A 552 7.00 -23.13 -22.80
C ASP A 552 7.95 -24.28 -22.39
N GLY A 553 8.08 -24.55 -21.10
CA GLY A 553 8.95 -25.57 -20.53
C GLY A 553 10.41 -25.15 -20.30
N THR A 554 10.81 -23.93 -20.69
CA THR A 554 12.18 -23.44 -20.46
C THR A 554 12.42 -23.23 -18.96
N PRO A 555 13.56 -23.73 -18.41
CA PRO A 555 13.86 -23.58 -17.00
C PRO A 555 14.32 -22.16 -16.67
N TYR A 556 13.94 -21.66 -15.50
CA TYR A 556 14.53 -20.47 -14.91
C TYR A 556 15.13 -20.78 -13.54
N ARG A 557 16.00 -19.90 -13.03
CA ARG A 557 16.69 -20.09 -11.76
C ARG A 557 16.14 -19.12 -10.72
N LEU A 558 15.50 -19.66 -9.70
CA LEU A 558 15.36 -18.97 -8.42
C LEU A 558 16.71 -19.06 -7.66
N PRO A 559 17.05 -18.09 -6.81
CA PRO A 559 18.13 -18.26 -5.84
C PRO A 559 17.86 -19.44 -4.87
N PRO A 560 18.84 -19.86 -4.06
CA PRO A 560 18.60 -20.79 -2.96
C PRO A 560 17.98 -20.07 -1.76
N LEU A 561 17.06 -20.74 -1.04
CA LEU A 561 16.63 -20.31 0.29
C LEU A 561 17.83 -20.38 1.26
N LEU A 562 18.01 -19.34 2.07
CA LEU A 562 19.14 -19.23 2.99
C LEU A 562 18.80 -19.82 4.37
N GLU A 563 17.52 -19.86 4.76
CA GLU A 563 17.09 -20.66 5.90
C GLU A 563 17.13 -22.17 5.60
N PRO A 564 17.52 -23.00 6.59
CA PRO A 564 17.27 -24.43 6.55
C PRO A 564 15.78 -24.73 6.34
N GLN A 565 15.47 -25.57 5.36
CA GLN A 565 14.12 -26.05 5.10
C GLN A 565 13.81 -27.26 5.98
N PRO A 566 12.54 -27.47 6.40
CA PRO A 566 12.17 -28.62 7.22
C PRO A 566 12.28 -29.93 6.42
N ASP A 567 12.53 -31.04 7.12
CA ASP A 567 12.56 -32.39 6.54
C ASP A 567 11.16 -32.90 6.15
N HIS A 568 10.11 -32.24 6.63
CA HIS A 568 8.72 -32.59 6.40
C HIS A 568 7.78 -31.39 6.39
N GLU A 569 6.60 -31.58 5.82
CA GLU A 569 5.46 -30.67 5.90
C GLU A 569 4.24 -31.41 6.46
N TRP A 570 3.35 -30.66 7.11
CA TRP A 570 2.04 -31.14 7.54
C TRP A 570 0.96 -30.51 6.66
N ARG A 571 0.03 -31.35 6.17
CA ARG A 571 -0.99 -30.95 5.21
C ARG A 571 -2.35 -31.51 5.60
N VAL A 572 -3.41 -30.73 5.41
CA VAL A 572 -4.79 -31.20 5.54
C VAL A 572 -5.09 -32.15 4.38
N ILE A 573 -5.41 -33.39 4.67
CA ILE A 573 -5.84 -34.40 3.68
C ILE A 573 -7.37 -34.52 3.58
N ARG A 574 -8.11 -34.01 4.57
CA ARG A 574 -9.57 -33.96 4.56
C ARG A 574 -10.10 -32.80 5.38
N HIS A 575 -11.16 -32.16 4.90
CA HIS A 575 -11.99 -31.23 5.65
C HIS A 575 -13.45 -31.71 5.64
N TRP A 576 -14.18 -31.55 6.74
CA TRP A 576 -15.65 -31.68 6.74
C TRP A 576 -16.34 -30.68 7.70
N GLY A 577 -17.61 -30.41 7.44
CA GLY A 577 -18.46 -29.49 8.21
C GLY A 577 -19.74 -30.14 8.73
N SER A 578 -20.30 -29.59 9.82
CA SER A 578 -21.56 -30.06 10.42
C SER A 578 -22.82 -29.87 9.54
N ASP A 579 -22.67 -29.16 8.43
CA ASP A 579 -23.63 -28.87 7.37
C ASP A 579 -23.50 -29.82 6.15
N GLY A 580 -22.57 -30.78 6.19
CA GLY A 580 -22.39 -31.77 5.12
C GLY A 580 -21.41 -31.36 4.02
N GLU A 581 -20.71 -30.24 4.18
CA GLU A 581 -19.52 -29.92 3.38
C GLU A 581 -18.43 -30.97 3.65
N GLU A 582 -17.81 -31.53 2.61
CA GLU A 582 -16.61 -32.39 2.73
C GLU A 582 -15.70 -32.18 1.52
N TYR A 583 -14.38 -32.13 1.78
CA TYR A 583 -13.32 -32.11 0.78
C TYR A 583 -12.20 -33.09 1.16
N ARG A 584 -11.60 -33.75 0.17
CA ARG A 584 -10.43 -34.63 0.31
C ARG A 584 -9.32 -34.14 -0.60
N PHE A 585 -8.09 -34.15 -0.11
CA PHE A 585 -6.92 -33.58 -0.77
C PHE A 585 -5.82 -34.63 -0.91
N GLU A 586 -5.45 -34.96 -2.15
CA GLU A 586 -4.41 -35.92 -2.52
C GLU A 586 -3.22 -35.15 -3.12
N TYR A 587 -2.05 -35.19 -2.48
CA TYR A 587 -0.87 -34.40 -2.86
C TYR A 587 0.24 -35.25 -3.48
N ASN A 588 0.83 -34.78 -4.59
CA ASN A 588 2.07 -35.32 -5.15
C ASN A 588 3.16 -34.24 -5.16
N LEU A 589 4.05 -34.28 -4.17
CA LEU A 589 5.05 -33.23 -3.94
C LEU A 589 6.26 -33.30 -4.90
N GLU A 590 6.45 -34.38 -5.65
CA GLU A 590 7.56 -34.49 -6.61
C GLU A 590 7.29 -33.70 -7.89
N VAL A 591 6.03 -33.74 -8.36
CA VAL A 591 5.59 -33.07 -9.60
C VAL A 591 4.83 -31.76 -9.37
N GLY A 592 4.43 -31.49 -8.12
CA GLY A 592 3.66 -30.31 -7.75
C GLY A 592 2.20 -30.42 -8.17
N GLU A 593 1.53 -31.54 -7.85
CA GLU A 593 0.12 -31.76 -8.15
C GLU A 593 -0.72 -31.89 -6.87
N THR A 594 -1.96 -31.43 -6.92
CA THR A 594 -2.98 -31.67 -5.89
C THR A 594 -4.32 -31.97 -6.55
N LEU A 595 -4.84 -33.16 -6.28
CA LEU A 595 -6.20 -33.55 -6.63
C LEU A 595 -7.11 -33.27 -5.42
N VAL A 596 -8.20 -32.53 -5.64
CA VAL A 596 -9.23 -32.28 -4.64
C VAL A 596 -10.52 -32.97 -5.07
N THR A 597 -11.13 -33.76 -4.17
CA THR A 597 -12.45 -34.38 -4.38
C THR A 597 -13.46 -33.80 -3.38
N ASP A 598 -14.64 -33.38 -3.85
CA ASP A 598 -15.72 -32.84 -3.00
C ASP A 598 -16.73 -33.89 -2.51
N ASN A 599 -17.71 -33.46 -1.72
CA ASN A 599 -18.79 -34.31 -1.18
C ASN A 599 -19.73 -34.90 -2.25
N LEU A 600 -19.70 -34.42 -3.49
CA LEU A 600 -20.41 -34.98 -4.64
C LEU A 600 -19.54 -35.93 -5.49
N GLY A 601 -18.26 -36.11 -5.12
CA GLY A 601 -17.29 -36.90 -5.88
C GLY A 601 -16.74 -36.20 -7.12
N ARG A 602 -16.99 -34.89 -7.29
CA ARG A 602 -16.39 -34.07 -8.35
C ARG A 602 -14.91 -33.83 -8.03
N ARG A 603 -14.10 -33.60 -9.07
CA ARG A 603 -12.63 -33.60 -8.97
C ARG A 603 -11.99 -32.40 -9.65
N ASP A 604 -11.19 -31.65 -8.89
CA ASP A 604 -10.35 -30.56 -9.37
C ASP A 604 -8.88 -30.98 -9.32
N HIS A 605 -8.13 -30.74 -10.41
CA HIS A 605 -6.68 -30.96 -10.47
C HIS A 605 -5.94 -29.63 -10.50
N TYR A 606 -5.08 -29.40 -9.51
CA TYR A 606 -4.20 -28.22 -9.42
C TYR A 606 -2.75 -28.62 -9.65
N TYR A 607 -2.00 -27.81 -10.39
CA TYR A 607 -0.55 -27.93 -10.51
C TYR A 607 0.12 -26.63 -10.06
N TRP A 608 1.17 -26.78 -9.26
CA TRP A 608 1.86 -25.69 -8.58
C TRP A 608 3.38 -25.81 -8.70
N GLY A 609 4.07 -24.67 -8.73
CA GLY A 609 5.50 -24.58 -8.97
C GLY A 609 6.37 -24.69 -7.70
N PRO A 610 7.69 -24.43 -7.82
CA PRO A 610 8.64 -24.47 -6.69
C PRO A 610 8.26 -23.57 -5.50
N LEU A 611 7.44 -22.54 -5.74
CA LEU A 611 7.04 -21.52 -4.77
C LEU A 611 5.57 -21.70 -4.34
N TYR A 612 4.94 -22.84 -4.63
CA TYR A 612 3.51 -23.10 -4.40
C TYR A 612 2.56 -22.17 -5.18
N GLU A 613 3.06 -21.54 -6.24
CA GLU A 613 2.29 -20.77 -7.20
C GLU A 613 1.48 -21.71 -8.10
N VAL A 614 0.15 -21.65 -8.03
CA VAL A 614 -0.75 -22.46 -8.88
C VAL A 614 -0.67 -21.93 -10.32
N TYR A 615 -0.05 -22.70 -11.21
CA TYR A 615 0.16 -22.33 -12.61
C TYR A 615 -0.79 -23.05 -13.58
N LYS A 616 -1.52 -24.06 -13.10
CA LYS A 616 -2.56 -24.75 -13.88
C LYS A 616 -3.66 -25.28 -12.96
N HIS A 617 -4.90 -25.17 -13.41
CA HIS A 617 -6.08 -25.75 -12.77
C HIS A 617 -6.94 -26.41 -13.85
N ILE A 618 -7.46 -27.61 -13.55
CA ILE A 618 -8.50 -28.28 -14.34
C ILE A 618 -9.70 -28.52 -13.42
N ASP A 619 -10.89 -28.09 -13.84
CA ASP A 619 -12.14 -28.29 -13.09
C ASP A 619 -12.75 -29.69 -13.33
N PRO A 620 -13.84 -30.06 -12.63
CA PRO A 620 -14.51 -31.35 -12.83
C PRO A 620 -15.25 -31.49 -14.17
N GLN A 621 -15.26 -30.47 -15.02
CA GLN A 621 -15.81 -30.48 -16.38
C GLN A 621 -14.71 -30.68 -17.44
N GLY A 622 -13.43 -30.60 -17.05
CA GLY A 622 -12.27 -30.69 -17.93
C GLY A 622 -11.82 -29.35 -18.52
N ASN A 623 -12.42 -28.24 -18.09
CA ASN A 623 -11.96 -26.90 -18.44
C ASN A 623 -10.59 -26.65 -17.80
N CYS A 624 -9.65 -26.03 -18.52
CA CYS A 624 -8.28 -25.84 -18.06
C CYS A 624 -7.86 -24.36 -18.08
N TRP A 625 -7.46 -23.83 -16.93
CA TRP A 625 -6.78 -22.53 -16.83
C TRP A 625 -5.27 -22.74 -16.74
N LEU A 626 -4.52 -21.81 -17.33
CA LEU A 626 -3.06 -21.77 -17.24
C LEU A 626 -2.59 -20.37 -16.80
N ALA A 627 -1.47 -20.32 -16.11
CA ALA A 627 -0.77 -19.09 -15.75
C ALA A 627 0.73 -19.26 -15.97
N GLU A 628 1.41 -18.19 -16.38
CA GLU A 628 2.88 -18.10 -16.36
C GLU A 628 3.27 -17.14 -15.24
N VAL A 629 3.83 -17.69 -14.15
CA VAL A 629 4.32 -16.93 -13.00
C VAL A 629 5.83 -16.99 -12.97
N ILE A 630 6.49 -15.83 -12.91
CA ILE A 630 7.96 -15.72 -12.94
C ILE A 630 8.40 -14.87 -11.76
N ALA A 631 9.25 -15.45 -10.89
CA ALA A 631 9.70 -14.82 -9.66
C ALA A 631 8.55 -14.22 -8.80
N GLY A 632 7.35 -14.79 -8.91
CA GLY A 632 6.14 -14.33 -8.21
C GLY A 632 5.16 -13.48 -9.01
N GLN A 633 5.60 -12.86 -10.11
CA GLN A 633 4.75 -11.99 -10.93
C GLN A 633 3.96 -12.83 -11.95
N LEU A 634 2.65 -12.60 -12.05
CA LEU A 634 1.78 -13.23 -13.04
C LEU A 634 1.99 -12.55 -14.39
N ILE A 635 2.79 -13.13 -15.28
CA ILE A 635 3.14 -12.52 -16.57
C ILE A 635 2.05 -12.77 -17.63
N LYS A 636 1.36 -13.91 -17.54
CA LYS A 636 0.32 -14.32 -18.50
C LYS A 636 -0.71 -15.25 -17.85
N ARG A 637 -1.97 -15.18 -18.31
CA ARG A 637 -3.04 -16.14 -17.99
C ARG A 637 -3.70 -16.63 -19.28
N ILE A 638 -4.16 -17.88 -19.30
CA ILE A 638 -4.99 -18.46 -20.37
C ILE A 638 -6.26 -19.07 -19.75
N ASP A 639 -7.41 -18.87 -20.39
CA ASP A 639 -8.69 -19.52 -20.05
C ASP A 639 -8.93 -20.84 -20.82
N PRO A 640 -10.01 -21.59 -20.52
CA PRO A 640 -10.35 -22.84 -21.22
C PRO A 640 -10.74 -22.66 -22.70
N GLN A 641 -11.10 -21.44 -23.11
CA GLN A 641 -11.43 -21.07 -24.49
C GLN A 641 -10.18 -20.69 -25.31
N GLY A 642 -9.02 -20.55 -24.67
CA GLY A 642 -7.77 -20.12 -25.28
C GLY A 642 -7.54 -18.61 -25.27
N GLY A 643 -8.39 -17.84 -24.58
CA GLY A 643 -8.20 -16.41 -24.37
C GLY A 643 -6.94 -16.14 -23.56
N GLU A 644 -6.06 -15.27 -24.05
CA GLU A 644 -4.76 -14.96 -23.44
C GLU A 644 -4.75 -13.53 -22.85
N TRP A 645 -4.47 -13.41 -21.55
CA TRP A 645 -4.14 -12.15 -20.90
C TRP A 645 -2.63 -12.05 -20.67
N ARG A 646 -2.08 -10.84 -20.76
CA ARG A 646 -0.69 -10.53 -20.43
C ARG A 646 -0.61 -9.34 -19.48
N TYR A 647 0.40 -9.35 -18.63
CA TYR A 647 0.62 -8.33 -17.61
C TYR A 647 2.08 -7.87 -17.67
N SER A 648 2.30 -6.55 -17.66
CA SER A 648 3.63 -5.94 -17.64
C SER A 648 3.84 -5.20 -16.32
N TYR A 649 5.02 -5.34 -15.73
CA TYR A 649 5.38 -4.73 -14.44
C TYR A 649 6.57 -3.76 -14.59
N ASP A 650 6.68 -2.79 -13.69
CA ASP A 650 7.85 -1.90 -13.61
C ASP A 650 8.99 -2.45 -12.74
N ASP A 651 10.11 -1.70 -12.69
CA ASP A 651 11.35 -2.06 -11.97
C ASP A 651 11.14 -2.35 -10.46
N ILE A 652 10.01 -1.92 -9.87
CA ILE A 652 9.65 -2.20 -8.47
C ILE A 652 8.33 -3.02 -8.34
N GLY A 653 7.95 -3.73 -9.41
CA GLY A 653 6.95 -4.78 -9.40
C GLY A 653 5.50 -4.35 -9.49
N ARG A 654 5.22 -3.12 -9.92
CA ARG A 654 3.85 -2.58 -10.01
C ARG A 654 3.29 -2.78 -11.42
N LEU A 655 2.00 -3.08 -11.52
CA LEU A 655 1.32 -3.43 -12.77
C LEU A 655 1.11 -2.20 -13.68
N ILE A 656 1.88 -2.10 -14.77
CA ILE A 656 1.84 -0.95 -15.70
C ILE A 656 1.07 -1.21 -16.99
N GLU A 657 0.77 -2.47 -17.31
CA GLU A 657 -0.09 -2.85 -18.44
C GLU A 657 -0.87 -4.12 -18.10
N THR A 658 -2.16 -4.15 -18.43
CA THR A 658 -2.91 -5.39 -18.64
C THR A 658 -3.41 -5.43 -20.08
N ARG A 659 -3.09 -6.50 -20.81
CA ARG A 659 -3.53 -6.74 -22.18
C ARG A 659 -4.49 -7.92 -22.23
N ASP A 660 -5.60 -7.76 -22.95
CA ASP A 660 -6.68 -8.74 -23.06
C ASP A 660 -6.55 -9.65 -24.31
N PRO A 661 -7.38 -10.70 -24.43
CA PRO A 661 -7.35 -11.63 -25.57
C PRO A 661 -7.67 -11.00 -26.93
N LEU A 662 -8.25 -9.79 -26.96
CA LEU A 662 -8.52 -9.02 -28.17
C LEU A 662 -7.35 -8.09 -28.53
N GLY A 663 -6.26 -8.14 -27.76
CA GLY A 663 -5.06 -7.33 -27.94
C GLY A 663 -5.18 -5.90 -27.40
N ARG A 664 -6.30 -5.53 -26.76
CA ARG A 664 -6.51 -4.21 -26.15
C ARG A 664 -5.71 -4.14 -24.85
N SER A 665 -5.13 -2.97 -24.54
CA SER A 665 -4.37 -2.76 -23.31
C SER A 665 -4.98 -1.66 -22.45
N GLU A 666 -5.09 -1.91 -21.14
CA GLU A 666 -5.17 -0.90 -20.10
C GLU A 666 -3.74 -0.59 -19.63
N HIS A 667 -3.42 0.69 -19.42
CA HIS A 667 -2.10 1.16 -19.02
C HIS A 667 -2.16 2.01 -17.77
N ILE A 668 -1.25 1.77 -16.83
CA ILE A 668 -1.08 2.53 -15.59
C ILE A 668 0.33 3.10 -15.52
N LYS A 669 0.44 4.38 -15.22
CA LYS A 669 1.67 5.03 -14.76
C LYS A 669 1.52 5.33 -13.28
N TYR A 670 2.60 5.25 -12.51
CA TYR A 670 2.61 5.53 -11.07
C TYR A 670 3.57 6.68 -10.70
N LEU A 671 3.38 7.24 -9.51
CA LEU A 671 4.42 8.01 -8.83
C LEU A 671 5.71 7.19 -8.72
N ARG A 672 6.86 7.88 -8.56
CA ARG A 672 8.16 7.19 -8.52
C ARG A 672 8.35 6.24 -7.34
N HIS A 673 7.79 6.54 -6.17
CA HIS A 673 8.10 5.84 -4.91
C HIS A 673 6.92 5.04 -4.33
N TRP A 674 5.69 5.33 -4.76
CA TRP A 674 4.46 4.75 -4.20
C TRP A 674 3.61 4.16 -5.33
N ALA A 675 2.89 3.06 -5.11
CA ALA A 675 1.95 2.45 -6.09
C ALA A 675 0.64 3.24 -6.25
N LEU A 676 0.80 4.54 -6.20
CA LEU A 676 -0.17 5.59 -6.32
C LEU A 676 -0.14 6.08 -7.79
N PRO A 677 -1.18 5.84 -8.60
CA PRO A 677 -1.17 6.15 -10.03
C PRO A 677 -0.93 7.63 -10.33
N VAL A 678 -0.40 7.91 -11.52
CA VAL A 678 -0.32 9.25 -12.15
C VAL A 678 -1.08 9.36 -13.47
N GLN A 679 -1.37 8.23 -14.12
CA GLN A 679 -2.21 8.18 -15.31
C GLN A 679 -2.79 6.78 -15.43
N VAL A 680 -4.08 6.66 -15.71
CA VAL A 680 -4.72 5.41 -16.13
C VAL A 680 -5.35 5.65 -17.49
N THR A 681 -5.05 4.78 -18.45
CA THR A 681 -5.63 4.80 -19.80
C THR A 681 -6.30 3.46 -20.05
N ASP A 682 -7.60 3.48 -20.33
CA ASP A 682 -8.39 2.27 -20.50
C ASP A 682 -8.21 1.61 -21.88
N THR A 683 -8.85 0.45 -22.06
CA THR A 683 -8.83 -0.33 -23.32
C THR A 683 -9.48 0.37 -24.52
N ALA A 684 -10.12 1.53 -24.32
CA ALA A 684 -10.65 2.40 -25.38
C ALA A 684 -9.75 3.64 -25.62
N GLY A 685 -8.61 3.74 -24.94
CA GLY A 685 -7.70 4.87 -25.03
C GLY A 685 -8.16 6.11 -24.27
N ARG A 686 -9.18 6.00 -23.41
CA ARG A 686 -9.67 7.11 -22.58
C ARG A 686 -8.77 7.25 -21.36
N THR A 687 -8.28 8.47 -21.11
CA THR A 687 -7.27 8.72 -20.08
C THR A 687 -7.83 9.54 -18.91
N ARG A 688 -7.53 9.10 -17.68
CA ARG A 688 -7.71 9.81 -16.42
C ARG A 688 -6.30 10.11 -15.84
N GLN A 689 -6.11 11.20 -15.08
CA GLN A 689 -4.77 11.67 -14.66
C GLN A 689 -4.70 11.87 -13.14
N TYR A 690 -3.76 11.24 -12.40
CA TYR A 690 -3.87 10.70 -11.00
C TYR A 690 -2.85 11.26 -9.95
N GLY A 691 -3.25 11.57 -8.70
CA GLY A 691 -2.34 12.09 -7.66
C GLY A 691 -2.56 13.34 -6.77
N TYR A 692 -1.45 13.88 -6.24
CA TYR A 692 -1.32 14.04 -4.78
C TYR A 692 -0.57 15.28 -4.25
N ASP A 693 -0.64 15.47 -2.93
CA ASP A 693 0.31 16.23 -2.09
C ASP A 693 1.59 15.43 -1.75
N SER A 694 2.40 15.93 -0.80
CA SER A 694 3.61 15.27 -0.30
C SER A 694 3.39 14.06 0.62
N HIS A 695 2.14 13.69 0.91
CA HIS A 695 1.74 12.57 1.76
C HIS A 695 0.89 11.52 1.01
N GLY A 696 0.44 11.81 -0.23
CA GLY A 696 -0.44 10.92 -0.98
C GLY A 696 -1.94 11.24 -0.84
N ASN A 697 -2.30 12.43 -0.32
CA ASN A 697 -3.67 12.96 -0.32
C ASN A 697 -3.95 13.69 -1.64
N LEU A 698 -5.20 13.80 -2.09
CA LEU A 698 -5.56 14.02 -3.50
C LEU A 698 -6.12 15.41 -3.86
N LEU A 699 -5.47 16.23 -4.68
CA LEU A 699 -5.82 17.68 -4.71
C LEU A 699 -6.87 18.11 -5.77
N TRP A 700 -7.10 17.32 -6.82
CA TRP A 700 -8.11 17.39 -7.91
C TRP A 700 -8.47 15.97 -8.42
N GLN A 701 -9.41 15.80 -9.36
CA GLN A 701 -9.57 14.56 -10.12
C GLN A 701 -10.03 14.82 -11.55
N GLN A 702 -9.17 14.59 -12.55
CA GLN A 702 -9.48 14.88 -13.96
C GLN A 702 -9.81 13.61 -14.76
N ASP A 703 -10.99 13.60 -15.38
CA ASP A 703 -11.53 12.52 -16.18
C ASP A 703 -11.26 12.65 -17.71
N PRO A 704 -11.64 11.67 -18.57
CA PRO A 704 -11.32 11.69 -20.00
C PRO A 704 -11.99 12.78 -20.83
N LEU A 705 -12.87 13.59 -20.23
CA LEU A 705 -13.52 14.73 -20.85
C LEU A 705 -12.96 16.06 -20.34
N GLY A 706 -11.85 16.05 -19.58
CA GLY A 706 -11.24 17.25 -18.99
C GLY A 706 -12.05 17.84 -17.83
N ARG A 707 -12.70 16.97 -17.04
CA ARG A 707 -13.64 17.37 -15.98
C ARG A 707 -12.99 17.13 -14.62
N GLU A 708 -12.82 18.18 -13.81
CA GLU A 708 -11.91 18.20 -12.66
C GLU A 708 -12.64 18.35 -11.31
N THR A 709 -12.33 17.55 -10.29
CA THR A 709 -12.94 17.72 -8.94
C THR A 709 -11.89 17.87 -7.84
N GLN A 710 -11.75 19.09 -7.29
CA GLN A 710 -10.77 19.48 -6.27
C GLN A 710 -11.09 18.95 -4.87
N TYR A 711 -10.06 18.60 -4.10
CA TYR A 711 -10.19 18.26 -2.68
C TYR A 711 -9.17 19.02 -1.82
N GLN A 712 -9.53 19.27 -0.57
CA GLN A 712 -8.66 19.83 0.46
C GLN A 712 -8.67 18.95 1.70
N TYR A 713 -7.60 19.00 2.49
CA TYR A 713 -7.37 18.13 3.63
C TYR A 713 -7.01 18.93 4.89
N ASP A 714 -7.21 18.30 6.05
CA ASP A 714 -6.57 18.70 7.30
C ASP A 714 -5.21 17.98 7.51
N PRO A 715 -4.38 18.38 8.50
CA PRO A 715 -3.06 17.78 8.73
C PRO A 715 -3.07 16.31 9.16
N GLU A 716 -4.25 15.70 9.36
CA GLU A 716 -4.40 14.28 9.63
C GLU A 716 -4.92 13.50 8.40
N GLY A 717 -4.95 14.12 7.21
CA GLY A 717 -5.28 13.45 5.95
C GLY A 717 -6.78 13.27 5.69
N ARG A 718 -7.66 13.96 6.43
CA ARG A 718 -9.11 13.85 6.25
C ARG A 718 -9.61 14.96 5.32
N VAL A 719 -10.49 14.61 4.37
CA VAL A 719 -11.02 15.56 3.38
C VAL A 719 -11.88 16.63 4.07
N THR A 720 -11.54 17.90 3.97
CA THR A 720 -12.28 19.04 4.56
C THR A 720 -13.17 19.77 3.56
N GLN A 721 -12.81 19.76 2.28
CA GLN A 721 -13.60 20.30 1.17
C GLN A 721 -13.48 19.40 -0.05
N VAL A 722 -14.58 19.26 -0.80
CA VAL A 722 -14.60 18.70 -2.16
C VAL A 722 -15.31 19.71 -3.05
N THR A 723 -14.61 20.33 -3.99
CA THR A 723 -15.23 21.15 -5.04
C THR A 723 -15.45 20.28 -6.25
N ASP A 724 -16.70 19.92 -6.52
CA ASP A 724 -17.02 19.23 -7.78
C ASP A 724 -16.82 20.15 -8.97
N ALA A 725 -16.73 19.50 -10.12
CA ALA A 725 -16.35 20.06 -11.40
C ALA A 725 -17.32 21.14 -11.95
N LEU A 726 -18.50 21.31 -11.34
CA LEU A 726 -19.42 22.42 -11.61
C LEU A 726 -19.17 23.61 -10.66
N GLU A 727 -17.95 23.72 -10.12
CA GLU A 727 -17.50 24.62 -9.04
C GLU A 727 -18.26 24.45 -7.71
N LYS A 728 -18.99 23.34 -7.50
CA LYS A 728 -19.84 23.15 -6.32
C LYS A 728 -19.08 22.52 -5.16
N SER A 729 -18.77 23.33 -4.16
CA SER A 729 -18.12 22.86 -2.93
C SER A 729 -19.08 22.14 -1.97
N LYS A 730 -18.62 21.00 -1.45
CA LYS A 730 -19.10 20.27 -0.28
C LYS A 730 -18.04 20.41 0.81
N TYR A 731 -18.45 20.54 2.07
CA TYR A 731 -17.56 20.74 3.21
C TYR A 731 -17.79 19.65 4.27
N LEU A 732 -16.70 19.23 4.92
CA LEU A 732 -16.71 18.18 5.92
C LEU A 732 -15.87 18.61 7.13
N SER A 733 -16.29 18.24 8.33
CA SER A 733 -15.54 18.50 9.56
C SER A 733 -15.47 17.23 10.41
N TRP A 734 -14.34 16.99 11.07
CA TRP A 734 -14.03 15.71 11.71
C TRP A 734 -13.72 15.87 13.21
N ASN A 735 -13.89 14.79 13.98
CA ASN A 735 -13.33 14.67 15.32
C ASN A 735 -11.91 14.07 15.28
N THR A 736 -11.21 14.14 16.40
CA THR A 736 -9.85 13.60 16.58
C THR A 736 -9.75 12.08 16.40
N CYS A 737 -10.86 11.34 16.49
CA CYS A 737 -10.94 9.91 16.17
C CYS A 737 -11.19 9.62 14.68
N GLY A 738 -11.12 10.63 13.80
CA GLY A 738 -11.33 10.47 12.35
C GLY A 738 -12.79 10.36 11.92
N GLN A 739 -13.75 10.73 12.77
CA GLN A 739 -15.18 10.55 12.52
C GLN A 739 -15.85 11.86 12.10
N LEU A 740 -16.75 11.78 11.13
CA LEU A 740 -17.41 12.94 10.53
C LEU A 740 -18.38 13.61 11.53
N LEU A 741 -18.12 14.86 11.93
CA LEU A 741 -19.00 15.65 12.80
C LEU A 741 -20.07 16.42 12.02
N SER A 742 -19.74 16.91 10.82
CA SER A 742 -20.72 17.55 9.94
C SER A 742 -20.37 17.43 8.47
N TYR A 743 -21.40 17.41 7.64
CA TYR A 743 -21.35 17.52 6.19
C TYR A 743 -22.23 18.70 5.76
N ARG A 744 -21.71 19.61 4.94
CA ARG A 744 -22.47 20.72 4.34
C ARG A 744 -22.36 20.65 2.82
N ASP A 745 -23.47 20.60 2.12
CA ASP A 745 -23.48 20.56 0.66
C ASP A 745 -23.39 21.96 0.01
N CYS A 746 -23.38 21.98 -1.33
CA CYS A 746 -23.28 23.19 -2.14
C CYS A 746 -24.50 24.14 -2.06
N SER A 747 -25.62 23.71 -1.46
CA SER A 747 -26.76 24.57 -1.13
C SER A 747 -26.65 25.18 0.28
N ASN A 748 -25.55 24.91 0.99
CA ASN A 748 -25.34 25.14 2.42
C ASN A 748 -26.25 24.33 3.35
N ALA A 749 -26.95 23.31 2.84
CA ALA A 749 -27.70 22.37 3.67
C ALA A 749 -26.71 21.53 4.49
N GLN A 750 -26.92 21.45 5.81
CA GLN A 750 -25.97 20.84 6.74
C GLN A 750 -26.58 19.65 7.50
N THR A 751 -25.87 18.52 7.47
CA THR A 751 -26.12 17.34 8.30
C THR A 751 -25.07 17.29 9.42
N LEU A 752 -25.50 17.00 10.64
CA LEU A 752 -24.66 16.83 11.83
C LEU A 752 -24.68 15.38 12.32
N TYR A 753 -23.61 14.96 12.99
CA TYR A 753 -23.45 13.63 13.55
C TYR A 753 -22.83 13.70 14.95
N HIS A 754 -23.41 13.00 15.92
CA HIS A 754 -22.91 12.95 17.29
C HIS A 754 -22.67 11.50 17.72
N TYR A 755 -21.52 11.27 18.37
CA TYR A 755 -21.06 9.95 18.78
C TYR A 755 -21.18 9.74 20.30
N ASP A 756 -21.30 8.50 20.75
CA ASP A 756 -21.18 8.14 22.16
C ASP A 756 -19.69 8.05 22.60
N ALA A 757 -19.45 7.89 23.89
CA ALA A 757 -18.09 7.78 24.45
C ALA A 757 -17.30 6.54 23.95
N HIS A 758 -17.96 5.58 23.31
CA HIS A 758 -17.34 4.41 22.69
C HIS A 758 -16.98 4.67 21.22
N GLY A 759 -17.43 5.78 20.63
CA GLY A 759 -17.21 6.15 19.23
C GLY A 759 -18.32 5.66 18.30
N ARG A 760 -19.49 5.27 18.81
CA ARG A 760 -20.62 4.79 17.99
C ARG A 760 -21.57 5.94 17.67
N LEU A 761 -22.13 6.00 16.47
CA LEU A 761 -23.02 7.09 16.05
C LEU A 761 -24.31 7.08 16.87
N ARG A 762 -24.47 8.01 17.81
CA ARG A 762 -25.63 8.09 18.71
C ARG A 762 -26.81 8.84 18.10
N GLU A 763 -26.51 9.83 17.26
CA GLU A 763 -27.51 10.72 16.66
C GLU A 763 -27.00 11.25 15.32
N SER A 764 -27.89 11.38 14.35
CA SER A 764 -27.70 12.25 13.18
C SER A 764 -28.84 13.26 13.09
N ILE A 765 -28.51 14.48 12.65
CA ILE A 765 -29.48 15.57 12.41
C ILE A 765 -29.34 15.94 10.95
N ASN A 766 -30.40 15.79 10.15
CA ASN A 766 -30.31 16.05 8.71
C ASN A 766 -30.47 17.55 8.38
N ALA A 767 -30.30 17.87 7.09
CA ALA A 767 -30.47 19.19 6.48
C ALA A 767 -31.73 20.00 6.85
N ARG A 768 -32.78 19.37 7.37
CA ARG A 768 -34.04 20.00 7.79
C ARG A 768 -34.15 20.23 9.30
N GLY A 769 -33.15 19.82 10.08
CA GLY A 769 -33.24 19.72 11.54
C GLY A 769 -34.03 18.50 12.03
N GLU A 770 -34.24 17.49 11.19
CA GLU A 770 -34.89 16.23 11.58
C GLU A 770 -33.86 15.31 12.26
N HIS A 771 -34.12 14.91 13.51
CA HIS A 771 -33.21 14.08 14.32
C HIS A 771 -33.49 12.57 14.13
N THR A 772 -32.44 11.76 14.07
CA THR A 772 -32.51 10.28 14.14
C THR A 772 -31.57 9.80 15.23
N HIS A 773 -32.05 8.97 16.15
CA HIS A 773 -31.25 8.43 17.26
C HIS A 773 -30.98 6.94 17.08
N PHE A 774 -29.86 6.47 17.62
CA PHE A 774 -29.41 5.08 17.52
C PHE A 774 -28.98 4.54 18.89
N ARG A 775 -29.23 3.26 19.14
CA ARG A 775 -28.77 2.57 20.36
C ARG A 775 -28.14 1.23 20.04
N TYR A 776 -27.11 0.90 20.82
CA TYR A 776 -26.30 -0.30 20.64
C TYR A 776 -26.29 -1.15 21.91
N ASP A 777 -26.06 -2.45 21.76
CA ASP A 777 -25.80 -3.36 22.88
C ASP A 777 -24.36 -3.20 23.44
N ALA A 778 -23.98 -4.09 24.37
CA ALA A 778 -22.64 -4.12 24.96
C ALA A 778 -21.55 -4.68 24.02
N ARG A 779 -21.93 -5.32 22.91
CA ARG A 779 -21.02 -5.87 21.89
C ARG A 779 -20.81 -4.89 20.72
N GLY A 780 -21.67 -3.87 20.61
CA GLY A 780 -21.61 -2.83 19.59
C GLY A 780 -22.62 -2.99 18.45
N TYR A 781 -23.52 -3.97 18.51
CA TYR A 781 -24.57 -4.15 17.51
C TYR A 781 -25.72 -3.15 17.72
N LEU A 782 -26.27 -2.62 16.62
CA LEU A 782 -27.44 -1.74 16.65
C LEU A 782 -28.67 -2.54 17.08
N VAL A 783 -29.41 -2.04 18.07
CA VAL A 783 -30.62 -2.69 18.62
C VAL A 783 -31.88 -1.82 18.56
N GLU A 784 -31.73 -0.50 18.39
CA GLU A 784 -32.84 0.45 18.30
C GLU A 784 -32.44 1.62 17.38
N SER A 785 -33.35 2.05 16.51
CA SER A 785 -33.21 3.27 15.71
C SER A 785 -34.53 4.05 15.78
N GLU A 786 -34.49 5.30 16.25
CA GLU A 786 -35.64 6.19 16.39
C GLU A 786 -35.61 7.24 15.28
N ARG A 787 -36.67 7.28 14.47
CA ARG A 787 -36.85 8.18 13.32
C ARG A 787 -37.35 9.56 13.77
N PRO A 788 -37.24 10.61 12.92
CA PRO A 788 -37.69 11.97 13.25
C PRO A 788 -39.18 12.12 13.59
N ASP A 789 -40.02 11.15 13.22
CA ASP A 789 -41.45 11.08 13.52
C ASP A 789 -41.78 10.23 14.76
N GLY A 790 -40.77 9.93 15.60
CA GLY A 790 -40.91 9.15 16.83
C GLY A 790 -41.14 7.64 16.61
N ARG A 791 -41.03 7.17 15.36
CA ARG A 791 -41.14 5.75 15.02
C ARG A 791 -39.84 5.02 15.33
N ILE A 792 -39.96 3.90 16.04
CA ILE A 792 -38.82 3.10 16.49
C ILE A 792 -38.75 1.79 15.71
N ASP A 793 -37.63 1.56 15.03
CA ASP A 793 -37.19 0.27 14.54
C ASP A 793 -36.41 -0.46 15.63
N ARG A 794 -36.62 -1.78 15.77
CA ARG A 794 -35.85 -2.63 16.70
C ARG A 794 -35.18 -3.78 15.97
N TYR A 795 -34.02 -4.18 16.48
CA TYR A 795 -33.23 -5.27 15.92
C TYR A 795 -32.82 -6.23 17.04
N GLU A 796 -33.09 -7.52 16.83
CA GLU A 796 -32.55 -8.60 17.65
C GLU A 796 -31.45 -9.30 16.83
N VAL A 797 -30.29 -9.49 17.47
CA VAL A 797 -29.10 -10.11 16.87
C VAL A 797 -28.62 -11.26 17.73
N ASP A 798 -28.19 -12.35 17.08
CA ASP A 798 -27.73 -13.55 17.77
C ASP A 798 -26.30 -13.42 18.33
N VAL A 799 -25.75 -14.57 18.74
CA VAL A 799 -24.39 -14.74 19.27
C VAL A 799 -23.30 -14.57 18.19
N ALA A 800 -23.66 -14.64 16.91
CA ALA A 800 -22.78 -14.45 15.75
C ALA A 800 -22.89 -13.02 15.17
N GLY A 801 -23.72 -12.15 15.75
CA GLY A 801 -24.01 -10.81 15.22
C GLY A 801 -24.96 -10.80 14.02
N GLN A 802 -25.60 -11.93 13.71
CA GLN A 802 -26.57 -12.04 12.63
C GLN A 802 -27.93 -11.55 13.11
N LEU A 803 -28.63 -10.80 12.25
CA LEU A 803 -29.99 -10.35 12.53
C LEU A 803 -30.94 -11.55 12.57
N THR A 804 -31.54 -11.82 13.74
CA THR A 804 -32.57 -12.85 13.91
C THR A 804 -33.98 -12.29 13.82
N ARG A 805 -34.16 -11.00 14.12
CA ARG A 805 -35.46 -10.34 14.07
C ARG A 805 -35.31 -8.85 13.79
N TYR A 806 -36.13 -8.35 12.88
CA TYR A 806 -36.43 -6.94 12.73
C TYR A 806 -37.86 -6.71 13.25
N VAL A 807 -38.09 -5.64 14.01
CA VAL A 807 -39.45 -5.20 14.38
C VAL A 807 -39.66 -3.80 13.84
N ASP A 808 -40.67 -3.65 13.00
CA ASP A 808 -41.03 -2.38 12.37
C ASP A 808 -41.73 -1.44 13.37
N PRO A 809 -41.86 -0.14 13.05
CA PRO A 809 -42.56 0.80 13.93
C PRO A 809 -44.06 0.54 14.12
N ALA A 810 -44.67 -0.33 13.33
CA ALA A 810 -46.04 -0.81 13.51
C ALA A 810 -46.12 -2.06 14.41
N GLN A 811 -45.01 -2.42 15.07
CA GLN A 811 -44.86 -3.60 15.93
C GLN A 811 -45.06 -4.94 15.20
N LYS A 812 -44.80 -4.97 13.89
CA LYS A 812 -44.73 -6.21 13.12
C LYS A 812 -43.31 -6.76 13.14
N ALA A 813 -43.22 -8.08 13.23
CA ALA A 813 -42.00 -8.88 13.13
C ALA A 813 -42.08 -9.84 11.94
#